data_AF-A0A9Q0BE94-F1
#
_entry.id   AF-A0A9Q0BE94-F1
#
_cell.length_a   1.000
_cell.length_b   1.000
_cell.length_c   1.000
_cell.angle_alpha   90.00
_cell.angle_beta   90.00
_cell.angle_gamma   90.00
#
_symmetry.space_group_name_H-M   'P 1'
#
loop_
_entity.id
_entity.type
_entity.pdbx_description
1 polymer ?
#
loop_
_entity_poly.entity_id
_entity_poly.type
_entity_poly.pdbx_seq_one_letter_code
_entity_poly.pdbx_strand_id
1 'polypeptide(L)'
;MPARSIPEDGHAHHTSNGRPEADEFDDEIFHKGFGQVLTRRSILRGANGMTLGEMTMRNWVIQPGSLITHAEAVPTAGFSILGAMTLTATVAATFYTTASDAMVAPKLKYGGWESKELTGLVRTSYANPQYVAKECPSLLNAQDEPHAAASCSNVLYSGASYRNLLKYMSVWTEISENGTGGMTDLKDRPAGTTLLFDNTTMEATWIETEHSSMEANFATWDRVINNVTMAMPHPGVYAAATDEANSILQPDDLAGVGEYMIRAGVVSPSINVMCVNMNRDELAPLVYTEWLNAETDDTGVGDQKGAAAGWESTIPSVPYENEDNDAIIDDSFLNSTAVDDVFRWGQQYYRYPPVFPMLPSNYNMITNSSVYNSSSIYILAKSPALTDFTLCELNSWTSPNCSTRFDISGTAGARITAHCEDANDRDSFIQSFDNGYPAWGGPSKDWKWLADAWRLSMDLNGGVYNNNASNARIITQLALQDPSLPKMLPSMAEALAVYASSTLVSGAIDSPFVHYWEHNPNILDLGVRQAFNASIRTQQYTSGHANDWQAIFYVILSLVFVINLFCLGYFVTRSGLVTDFTEPQNLFALAVNSPPSEALKGTCGGGPGGESLVIPWRVAYAPSANHYFFEEAERKGKTKAARSEVEFSDRVHPKSVGTNEKNWRVDFMYGLHLIPLL
;
A
#
# COMPACT_ATOMS: atom_id res chain seq x y z
N MET A 1 -6.97 -37.33 -4.37
CA MET A 1 -5.50 -37.22 -4.24
C MET A 1 -5.11 -37.59 -2.82
N PRO A 2 -4.08 -38.44 -2.58
CA PRO A 2 -3.80 -38.96 -1.26
C PRO A 2 -2.98 -37.99 -0.40
N ALA A 3 -3.27 -38.02 0.90
CA ALA A 3 -2.72 -37.21 1.97
C ALA A 3 -1.20 -37.37 2.16
N ARG A 4 -0.53 -36.26 2.49
CA ARG A 4 0.84 -36.23 2.99
C ARG A 4 0.89 -35.57 4.37
N SER A 5 1.16 -36.42 5.35
CA SER A 5 2.05 -36.26 6.51
C SER A 5 2.37 -34.84 7.04
N ILE A 6 1.98 -34.65 8.30
CA ILE A 6 2.48 -33.68 9.27
C ILE A 6 3.95 -34.01 9.63
N PRO A 7 4.84 -33.01 9.77
CA PRO A 7 5.95 -33.05 10.71
C PRO A 7 5.83 -31.89 11.72
N GLU A 8 5.65 -32.18 13.00
CA GLU A 8 6.71 -32.30 14.04
C GLU A 8 7.49 -31.01 14.29
N ASP A 9 7.26 -30.49 15.51
CA ASP A 9 7.88 -29.34 16.13
C ASP A 9 9.41 -29.41 16.12
N GLY A 10 10.03 -28.57 15.30
CA GLY A 10 11.46 -28.29 15.32
C GLY A 10 11.73 -26.94 15.97
N HIS A 11 12.09 -26.94 17.25
CA HIS A 11 12.71 -25.80 17.93
C HIS A 11 13.98 -25.36 17.18
N ALA A 12 13.87 -24.30 16.38
CA ALA A 12 15.02 -23.61 15.80
C ALA A 12 15.52 -22.56 16.80
N HIS A 13 16.59 -22.90 17.51
CA HIS A 13 17.44 -21.94 18.19
C HIS A 13 17.88 -20.87 17.18
N HIS A 14 17.57 -19.60 17.48
CA HIS A 14 18.24 -18.44 16.89
C HIS A 14 19.73 -18.57 17.14
N THR A 15 20.45 -19.11 16.16
CA THR A 15 21.88 -18.91 16.02
C THR A 15 22.03 -17.57 15.32
N SER A 16 22.42 -16.56 16.10
CA SER A 16 23.03 -15.35 15.56
C SER A 16 24.28 -15.77 14.81
N ASN A 17 24.14 -16.03 13.51
CA ASN A 17 25.28 -16.04 12.60
C ASN A 17 25.82 -14.61 12.60
N GLY A 18 26.79 -14.36 13.48
CA GLY A 18 27.66 -13.21 13.40
C GLY A 18 28.30 -13.21 12.03
N ARG A 19 27.81 -12.36 11.14
CA ARG A 19 28.62 -11.90 10.01
C ARG A 19 29.88 -11.28 10.64
N PRO A 20 31.10 -11.68 10.23
CA PRO A 20 32.24 -10.81 10.49
C PRO A 20 31.90 -9.47 9.85
N GLU A 21 31.89 -8.41 10.66
CA GLU A 21 31.71 -7.04 10.20
C GLU A 21 32.73 -6.80 9.09
N ALA A 22 32.24 -6.49 7.88
CA ALA A 22 33.09 -6.12 6.74
C ALA A 22 33.92 -4.85 7.03
N ASP A 23 33.58 -4.15 8.11
CA ASP A 23 34.27 -2.98 8.65
C ASP A 23 35.72 -3.28 9.05
N GLU A 24 36.04 -4.53 9.41
CA GLU A 24 37.40 -4.89 9.85
C GLU A 24 38.37 -5.10 8.67
N PHE A 25 37.88 -5.33 7.44
CA PHE A 25 38.72 -5.72 6.31
C PHE A 25 39.28 -4.54 5.49
N ASP A 26 38.50 -3.48 5.28
CA ASP A 26 38.92 -2.34 4.45
C ASP A 26 39.87 -1.39 5.19
N ASP A 27 39.67 -1.20 6.49
CA ASP A 27 40.58 -0.41 7.33
C ASP A 27 41.96 -1.08 7.47
N GLU A 28 42.02 -2.41 7.42
CA GLU A 28 43.25 -3.17 7.58
C GLU A 28 44.27 -2.90 6.46
N ILE A 29 43.81 -2.68 5.23
CA ILE A 29 44.67 -2.47 4.05
C ILE A 29 45.34 -1.10 4.09
N PHE A 30 44.56 -0.04 4.35
CA PHE A 30 45.11 1.31 4.47
C PHE A 30 46.06 1.40 5.65
N HIS A 31 45.66 0.82 6.79
CA HIS A 31 46.44 0.78 7.99
C HIS A 31 47.81 0.12 7.81
N LYS A 32 47.83 -1.08 7.23
CA LYS A 32 49.07 -1.80 6.90
C LYS A 32 49.90 -1.02 5.87
N GLY A 33 49.26 -0.41 4.87
CA GLY A 33 49.94 0.40 3.85
C GLY A 33 50.63 1.63 4.46
N PHE A 34 49.94 2.32 5.36
CA PHE A 34 50.44 3.48 6.09
C PHE A 34 51.66 3.12 6.96
N GLY A 35 51.57 2.02 7.73
CA GLY A 35 52.67 1.52 8.55
C GLY A 35 53.92 1.14 7.73
N GLN A 36 53.73 0.55 6.54
CA GLN A 36 54.82 0.24 5.61
C GLN A 36 55.51 1.50 5.06
N VAL A 37 54.76 2.56 4.76
CA VAL A 37 55.32 3.84 4.28
C VAL A 37 56.16 4.51 5.37
N LEU A 38 55.62 4.58 6.59
CA LEU A 38 56.30 5.21 7.73
C LEU A 38 57.56 4.44 8.16
N THR A 39 57.46 3.12 8.26
CA THR A 39 58.59 2.27 8.66
C THR A 39 59.71 2.31 7.62
N ARG A 40 59.38 2.38 6.33
CA ARG A 40 60.41 2.51 5.28
C ARG A 40 61.09 3.88 5.30
N ARG A 41 60.36 4.95 5.63
CA ARG A 41 60.91 6.31 5.81
C ARG A 41 61.84 6.42 7.03
N SER A 42 61.61 5.61 8.07
CA SER A 42 62.45 5.62 9.28
C SER A 42 63.76 4.83 9.13
N ILE A 43 63.84 3.88 8.17
CA ILE A 43 65.02 3.04 7.92
C ILE A 43 65.93 3.59 6.80
N LEU A 44 65.38 4.26 5.78
CA LEU A 44 66.16 4.72 4.62
C LEU A 44 67.18 5.81 4.99
N ARG A 45 68.47 5.50 4.81
CA ARG A 45 69.58 6.46 5.01
C ARG A 45 69.43 7.65 4.04
N GLY A 46 69.08 8.82 4.59
CA GLY A 46 68.87 10.07 3.84
C GLY A 46 67.41 10.59 3.84
N ALA A 47 66.44 9.83 4.33
CA ALA A 47 65.06 10.27 4.50
C ALA A 47 64.86 11.06 5.81
N ASN A 48 63.83 11.92 5.89
CA ASN A 48 63.60 12.82 7.04
C ASN A 48 63.13 12.11 8.33
N GLY A 49 63.15 10.78 8.43
CA GLY A 49 62.63 10.04 9.58
C GLY A 49 61.10 10.07 9.66
N MET A 50 60.58 9.62 10.80
CA MET A 50 59.16 9.63 11.18
C MET A 50 58.96 10.49 12.44
N THR A 51 57.94 11.34 12.47
CA THR A 51 57.63 12.12 13.67
C THR A 51 56.63 11.41 14.58
N LEU A 52 56.57 11.80 15.85
CA LEU A 52 55.59 11.23 16.77
C LEU A 52 54.14 11.64 16.40
N GLY A 53 53.96 12.82 15.80
CA GLY A 53 52.68 13.23 15.19
C GLY A 53 52.30 12.42 13.95
N GLU A 54 53.25 11.89 13.17
CA GLU A 54 52.96 10.95 12.08
C GLU A 54 52.54 9.57 12.61
N MET A 55 53.09 9.12 13.74
CA MET A 55 52.68 7.86 14.38
C MET A 55 51.23 7.90 14.89
N THR A 56 50.76 9.04 15.38
CA THR A 56 49.38 9.17 15.93
C THR A 56 48.31 9.18 14.85
N MET A 57 48.65 9.48 13.58
CA MET A 57 47.68 9.43 12.46
C MET A 57 47.07 8.05 12.25
N ARG A 58 47.80 6.98 12.63
CA ARG A 58 47.31 5.60 12.62
C ARG A 58 46.03 5.45 13.46
N ASN A 59 45.95 6.17 14.58
CA ASN A 59 44.81 6.14 15.49
C ASN A 59 43.62 6.95 14.95
N TRP A 60 43.84 7.94 14.08
CA TRP A 60 42.77 8.72 13.47
C TRP A 60 41.89 7.86 12.57
N VAL A 61 42.43 6.83 11.92
CA VAL A 61 41.63 5.92 11.07
C VAL A 61 40.96 4.84 11.91
N ILE A 62 41.69 4.15 12.80
CA ILE A 62 41.14 3.08 13.65
C ILE A 62 40.06 3.61 14.60
N GLN A 63 40.28 4.80 15.15
CA GLN A 63 39.37 5.40 16.11
C GLN A 63 39.19 6.88 15.75
N PRO A 64 38.26 7.20 14.85
CA PRO A 64 38.01 8.58 14.39
C PRO A 64 37.76 9.58 15.53
N GLY A 65 37.18 9.12 16.65
CA GLY A 65 36.98 9.93 17.85
C GLY A 65 38.29 10.50 18.45
N SER A 66 39.45 9.90 18.16
CA SER A 66 40.76 10.37 18.61
C SER A 66 41.16 11.72 18.02
N LEU A 67 40.61 12.11 16.86
CA LEU A 67 40.81 13.45 16.28
C LEU A 67 40.21 14.54 17.17
N ILE A 68 39.10 14.24 17.86
CA ILE A 68 38.41 15.17 18.74
C ILE A 68 39.07 15.18 20.13
N THR A 69 39.41 14.00 20.66
CA THR A 69 39.97 13.86 22.01
C THR A 69 41.46 14.22 22.09
N HIS A 70 42.22 14.11 21.00
CA HIS A 70 43.66 14.41 20.92
C HIS A 70 43.99 15.36 19.75
N ALA A 71 43.27 16.48 19.66
CA ALA A 71 43.43 17.46 18.58
C ALA A 71 44.82 18.11 18.50
N GLU A 72 45.64 18.01 19.55
CA GLU A 72 46.99 18.60 19.62
C GLU A 72 47.96 18.06 18.55
N ALA A 73 47.72 16.84 18.04
CA ALA A 73 48.52 16.23 16.97
C ALA A 73 48.06 16.62 15.55
N VAL A 74 46.87 17.21 15.39
CA VAL A 74 46.30 17.54 14.06
C VAL A 74 47.05 18.70 13.39
N PRO A 75 47.35 19.83 14.04
CA PRO A 75 48.09 20.92 13.42
C PRO A 75 49.53 20.55 13.03
N THR A 76 50.15 19.63 13.76
CA THR A 76 51.56 19.24 13.56
C THR A 76 51.73 18.25 12.42
N ALA A 77 50.73 17.40 12.17
CA ALA A 77 50.85 16.28 11.23
C ALA A 77 49.86 16.35 10.05
N GLY A 78 48.69 16.98 10.24
CA GLY A 78 47.58 17.00 9.28
C GLY A 78 47.83 17.76 7.98
N PHE A 79 48.69 18.78 7.97
CA PHE A 79 49.03 19.55 6.76
C PHE A 79 50.07 18.89 5.84
N SER A 80 50.60 17.71 6.21
CA SER A 80 51.48 16.94 5.34
C SER A 80 50.67 16.18 4.27
N ILE A 81 51.29 15.81 3.14
CA ILE A 81 50.62 14.99 2.10
C ILE A 81 50.08 13.69 2.71
N LEU A 82 50.85 13.09 3.62
CA LEU A 82 50.47 11.89 4.35
C LEU A 82 49.31 12.15 5.33
N GLY A 83 49.32 13.31 6.01
CA GLY A 83 48.26 13.78 6.90
C GLY A 83 46.94 14.08 6.19
N ALA A 84 46.99 14.71 5.01
CA ALA A 84 45.81 14.96 4.19
C ALA A 84 45.18 13.64 3.71
N MET A 85 46.01 12.66 3.33
CA MET A 85 45.54 11.32 2.99
C MET A 85 44.91 10.59 4.17
N THR A 86 45.52 10.64 5.37
CA THR A 86 44.97 9.98 6.56
C THR A 86 43.69 10.63 7.05
N LEU A 87 43.58 11.97 7.02
CA LEU A 87 42.32 12.67 7.32
C LEU A 87 41.20 12.31 6.33
N THR A 88 41.54 12.20 5.04
CA THR A 88 40.58 11.76 4.01
C THR A 88 40.15 10.31 4.25
N ALA A 89 41.09 9.42 4.61
CA ALA A 89 40.81 8.04 4.97
C ALA A 89 39.94 7.93 6.21
N THR A 90 40.18 8.75 7.24
CA THR A 90 39.33 8.80 8.44
C THR A 90 37.89 9.19 8.12
N VAL A 91 37.68 10.21 7.29
CA VAL A 91 36.33 10.61 6.86
C VAL A 91 35.66 9.48 6.08
N ALA A 92 36.41 8.84 5.17
CA ALA A 92 35.90 7.74 4.37
C ALA A 92 35.50 6.53 5.24
N ALA A 93 36.35 6.12 6.20
CA ALA A 93 36.09 5.04 7.14
C ALA A 93 34.88 5.34 8.04
N THR A 94 34.80 6.57 8.57
CA THR A 94 33.70 6.98 9.47
C THR A 94 32.33 6.85 8.81
N PHE A 95 32.23 7.17 7.51
CA PHE A 95 30.97 7.10 6.78
C PHE A 95 30.81 5.85 5.91
N TYR A 96 31.77 4.92 5.92
CA TYR A 96 31.74 3.75 5.04
C TYR A 96 30.55 2.84 5.32
N THR A 97 30.28 2.53 6.60
CA THR A 97 29.13 1.72 7.01
C THR A 97 27.81 2.33 6.56
N THR A 98 27.63 3.61 6.85
CA THR A 98 26.44 4.36 6.45
C THR A 98 26.32 4.45 4.93
N ALA A 99 27.44 4.63 4.21
CA ALA A 99 27.47 4.65 2.75
C ALA A 99 27.13 3.28 2.14
N SER A 100 27.65 2.20 2.72
CA SER A 100 27.40 0.82 2.30
C SER A 100 25.95 0.43 2.53
N ASP A 101 25.41 0.71 3.71
CA ASP A 101 23.99 0.51 4.01
C ASP A 101 23.09 1.41 3.17
N ALA A 102 23.50 2.65 2.90
CA ALA A 102 22.74 3.59 2.07
C ALA A 102 22.67 3.15 0.60
N MET A 103 23.78 2.65 0.05
CA MET A 103 23.97 2.53 -1.40
C MET A 103 24.09 1.09 -1.91
N VAL A 104 24.50 0.14 -1.08
CA VAL A 104 24.84 -1.23 -1.51
C VAL A 104 23.82 -2.24 -0.99
N ALA A 105 23.34 -2.06 0.24
CA ALA A 105 22.34 -2.95 0.82
C ALA A 105 21.06 -2.98 -0.05
N PRO A 106 20.50 -4.18 -0.32
CA PRO A 106 19.31 -4.32 -1.15
C PRO A 106 18.11 -3.66 -0.46
N LYS A 107 17.43 -2.77 -1.19
CA LYS A 107 16.24 -2.05 -0.70
C LYS A 107 15.12 -2.17 -1.70
N LEU A 108 13.89 -2.18 -1.19
CA LEU A 108 12.70 -2.07 -2.02
C LEU A 108 12.52 -0.62 -2.42
N LYS A 109 12.51 -0.37 -3.73
CA LYS A 109 12.21 0.94 -4.30
C LYS A 109 11.16 0.76 -5.37
N TYR A 110 10.19 1.68 -5.38
CA TYR A 110 9.23 1.76 -6.45
C TYR A 110 9.92 2.15 -7.76
N GLY A 111 9.62 1.41 -8.82
CA GLY A 111 9.90 1.84 -10.19
C GLY A 111 9.07 3.06 -10.62
N GLY A 112 9.29 3.47 -11.87
CA GLY A 112 8.37 4.38 -12.57
C GLY A 112 7.04 3.70 -12.90
N TRP A 113 6.08 4.49 -13.36
CA TRP A 113 4.87 3.94 -13.98
C TRP A 113 5.23 3.41 -15.37
N GLU A 114 4.94 2.14 -15.63
CA GLU A 114 5.15 1.49 -16.91
C GLU A 114 3.80 1.08 -17.50
N SER A 115 3.54 1.48 -18.74
CA SER A 115 2.35 1.03 -19.47
C SER A 115 2.59 -0.38 -20.00
N LYS A 116 1.70 -1.31 -19.64
CA LYS A 116 1.77 -2.72 -19.98
C LYS A 116 0.37 -3.26 -20.28
N GLU A 117 0.27 -4.07 -21.33
CA GLU A 117 -0.94 -4.84 -21.60
C GLU A 117 -0.98 -6.06 -20.67
N LEU A 118 -2.06 -6.18 -19.90
CA LEU A 118 -2.31 -7.31 -19.01
C LEU A 118 -3.38 -8.21 -19.61
N THR A 119 -3.31 -9.50 -19.30
CA THR A 119 -4.29 -10.49 -19.76
C THR A 119 -5.00 -11.12 -18.58
N GLY A 120 -6.32 -11.29 -18.67
CA GLY A 120 -7.10 -12.01 -17.67
C GLY A 120 -7.99 -13.06 -18.31
N LEU A 121 -8.38 -14.06 -17.53
CA LEU A 121 -9.29 -15.10 -17.98
C LEU A 121 -10.74 -14.62 -17.90
N VAL A 122 -11.49 -14.78 -18.98
CA VAL A 122 -12.91 -14.45 -19.09
C VAL A 122 -13.69 -15.71 -19.44
N ARG A 123 -14.79 -15.97 -18.73
CA ARG A 123 -15.57 -17.21 -18.86
C ARG A 123 -17.05 -16.98 -19.09
N THR A 124 -17.61 -15.82 -18.74
CA THR A 124 -19.06 -15.59 -18.82
C THR A 124 -19.39 -14.16 -19.24
N SER A 125 -20.60 -13.96 -19.78
CA SER A 125 -21.21 -12.63 -19.87
C SER A 125 -21.40 -12.00 -18.48
N TYR A 126 -21.40 -10.66 -18.43
CA TYR A 126 -21.63 -9.91 -17.20
C TYR A 126 -22.98 -10.27 -16.55
N ALA A 127 -22.93 -10.55 -15.25
CA ALA A 127 -24.08 -10.83 -14.40
C ALA A 127 -24.89 -12.09 -14.78
N ASN A 128 -24.25 -13.09 -15.38
CA ASN A 128 -24.90 -14.36 -15.72
C ASN A 128 -25.24 -15.20 -14.45
N PRO A 129 -26.52 -15.40 -14.12
CA PRO A 129 -26.93 -16.10 -12.90
C PRO A 129 -26.56 -17.59 -12.88
N GLN A 130 -26.54 -18.24 -14.05
CA GLN A 130 -26.25 -19.67 -14.15
C GLN A 130 -24.78 -19.95 -13.85
N TYR A 131 -23.88 -19.08 -14.32
CA TYR A 131 -22.45 -19.19 -14.03
C TYR A 131 -22.15 -18.97 -12.55
N VAL A 132 -22.70 -17.90 -11.96
CA VAL A 132 -22.48 -17.59 -10.53
C VAL A 132 -22.98 -18.73 -9.64
N ALA A 133 -24.13 -19.34 -9.97
CA ALA A 133 -24.63 -20.50 -9.25
C ALA A 133 -23.71 -21.73 -9.39
N LYS A 134 -23.14 -21.97 -10.58
CA LYS A 134 -22.24 -23.10 -10.86
C LYS A 134 -20.91 -23.02 -10.11
N GLU A 135 -20.36 -21.83 -9.95
CA GLU A 135 -19.08 -21.61 -9.25
C GLU A 135 -19.23 -21.63 -7.71
N CYS A 136 -20.46 -21.57 -7.19
CA CYS A 136 -20.70 -21.58 -5.75
C CYS A 136 -20.46 -22.97 -5.13
N PRO A 137 -19.64 -23.09 -4.07
CA PRO A 137 -19.35 -24.38 -3.44
C PRO A 137 -20.57 -24.88 -2.66
N SER A 138 -21.36 -25.79 -3.24
CA SER A 138 -22.52 -26.36 -2.57
C SER A 138 -22.15 -27.57 -1.69
N LEU A 139 -22.67 -27.58 -0.46
CA LEU A 139 -22.61 -28.74 0.44
C LEU A 139 -23.56 -29.86 0.00
N LEU A 140 -24.54 -29.53 -0.84
CA LEU A 140 -25.56 -30.44 -1.33
C LEU A 140 -25.25 -30.78 -2.79
N ASN A 141 -25.47 -32.04 -3.17
CA ASN A 141 -25.29 -32.47 -4.54
C ASN A 141 -26.44 -31.90 -5.40
N ALA A 142 -26.10 -31.23 -6.49
CA ALA A 142 -27.09 -30.64 -7.40
C ALA A 142 -28.04 -31.66 -8.04
N GLN A 143 -27.65 -32.94 -8.11
CA GLN A 143 -28.53 -34.02 -8.58
C GLN A 143 -29.59 -34.42 -7.55
N ASP A 144 -29.29 -34.25 -6.26
CA ASP A 144 -30.18 -34.64 -5.16
C ASP A 144 -31.08 -33.46 -4.72
N GLU A 145 -30.64 -32.22 -4.93
CA GLU A 145 -31.39 -31.01 -4.63
C GLU A 145 -31.27 -29.98 -5.77
N PRO A 146 -32.33 -29.74 -6.56
CA PRO A 146 -32.28 -28.85 -7.73
C PRO A 146 -31.98 -27.39 -7.38
N HIS A 147 -32.23 -26.99 -6.12
CA HIS A 147 -31.97 -25.64 -5.62
C HIS A 147 -30.66 -25.49 -4.85
N ALA A 148 -29.79 -26.51 -4.86
CA ALA A 148 -28.53 -26.54 -4.10
C ALA A 148 -27.58 -25.38 -4.46
N ALA A 149 -27.43 -25.11 -5.76
CA ALA A 149 -26.54 -24.06 -6.26
C ALA A 149 -27.10 -22.65 -5.97
N ALA A 150 -28.40 -22.44 -6.21
CA ALA A 150 -29.08 -21.18 -5.91
C ALA A 150 -29.08 -20.87 -4.40
N SER A 151 -29.25 -21.89 -3.55
CA SER A 151 -29.19 -21.71 -2.10
C SER A 151 -27.81 -21.26 -1.63
N CYS A 152 -26.73 -21.79 -2.24
CA CYS A 152 -25.37 -21.36 -1.97
C CYS A 152 -25.16 -19.87 -2.30
N SER A 153 -25.57 -19.44 -3.50
CA SER A 153 -25.46 -18.02 -3.89
C SER A 153 -26.27 -17.12 -2.97
N ASN A 154 -27.45 -17.54 -2.50
CA ASN A 154 -28.26 -16.77 -1.56
C ASN A 154 -27.56 -16.58 -0.20
N VAL A 155 -26.85 -17.60 0.29
CA VAL A 155 -26.03 -17.46 1.51
C VAL A 155 -24.88 -16.47 1.27
N LEU A 156 -24.22 -16.52 0.12
CA LEU A 156 -23.16 -15.57 -0.23
C LEU A 156 -23.68 -14.12 -0.29
N TYR A 157 -24.81 -13.90 -0.99
CA TYR A 157 -25.45 -12.59 -1.06
C TYR A 157 -25.84 -12.09 0.32
N SER A 158 -26.34 -12.95 1.20
CA SER A 158 -26.70 -12.55 2.55
C SER A 158 -25.53 -12.16 3.43
N GLY A 159 -24.47 -12.98 3.48
CA GLY A 159 -23.27 -12.62 4.22
C GLY A 159 -22.67 -11.29 3.73
N ALA A 160 -22.48 -11.16 2.41
CA ALA A 160 -21.84 -9.99 1.83
C ALA A 160 -22.69 -8.71 1.94
N SER A 161 -23.98 -8.76 1.59
CA SER A 161 -24.84 -7.57 1.56
C SER A 161 -25.07 -7.00 2.95
N TYR A 162 -25.34 -7.84 3.96
CA TYR A 162 -25.47 -7.38 5.34
C TYR A 162 -24.17 -6.78 5.88
N ARG A 163 -23.02 -7.39 5.57
CA ARG A 163 -21.70 -6.84 5.93
C ARG A 163 -21.49 -5.46 5.30
N ASN A 164 -21.80 -5.30 4.01
CA ASN A 164 -21.63 -4.04 3.29
C ASN A 164 -22.53 -2.95 3.89
N LEU A 165 -23.81 -3.26 4.17
CA LEU A 165 -24.73 -2.33 4.79
C LEU A 165 -24.30 -1.94 6.21
N LEU A 166 -23.88 -2.91 7.04
CA LEU A 166 -23.39 -2.63 8.39
C LEU A 166 -22.13 -1.75 8.39
N LYS A 167 -21.19 -2.01 7.49
CA LYS A 167 -20.00 -1.17 7.34
C LYS A 167 -20.38 0.25 6.93
N TYR A 168 -21.32 0.38 5.98
CA TYR A 168 -21.82 1.68 5.54
C TYR A 168 -22.52 2.45 6.66
N MET A 169 -23.36 1.78 7.44
CA MET A 169 -23.99 2.35 8.63
C MET A 169 -22.94 2.83 9.64
N SER A 170 -21.89 2.04 9.88
CA SER A 170 -20.79 2.44 10.78
C SER A 170 -20.09 3.72 10.34
N VAL A 171 -19.86 3.89 9.03
CA VAL A 171 -19.25 5.12 8.49
C VAL A 171 -20.16 6.32 8.71
N TRP A 172 -21.46 6.18 8.48
CA TRP A 172 -22.42 7.26 8.71
C TRP A 172 -22.62 7.59 10.18
N THR A 173 -22.59 6.59 11.08
CA THR A 173 -22.60 6.82 12.52
C THR A 173 -21.39 7.64 12.95
N GLU A 174 -20.20 7.33 12.46
CA GLU A 174 -18.97 8.08 12.75
C GLU A 174 -19.06 9.54 12.25
N ILE A 175 -19.57 9.76 11.04
CA ILE A 175 -19.81 11.10 10.50
C ILE A 175 -20.81 11.87 11.38
N SER A 176 -21.87 11.19 11.81
CA SER A 176 -22.90 11.79 12.65
C SER A 176 -22.36 12.17 14.04
N GLU A 177 -21.54 11.32 14.65
CA GLU A 177 -20.95 11.53 15.99
C GLU A 177 -19.87 12.61 15.98
N ASN A 178 -19.02 12.64 14.93
CA ASN A 178 -17.94 13.62 14.81
C ASN A 178 -18.43 15.01 14.37
N GLY A 179 -19.68 15.13 13.90
CA GLY A 179 -20.24 16.41 13.43
C GLY A 179 -19.60 16.92 12.13
N THR A 180 -18.93 16.05 11.37
CA THR A 180 -18.22 16.38 10.12
C THR A 180 -19.12 16.37 8.88
N GLY A 181 -20.43 16.11 9.05
CA GLY A 181 -21.42 16.02 7.97
C GLY A 181 -21.77 17.36 7.32
N GLY A 182 -20.83 17.93 6.56
CA GLY A 182 -21.08 19.06 5.66
C GLY A 182 -21.39 18.65 4.22
N MET A 183 -21.45 17.36 3.92
CA MET A 183 -21.52 16.82 2.56
C MET A 183 -22.94 16.88 2.02
N THR A 184 -23.17 17.78 1.05
CA THR A 184 -24.46 17.95 0.37
C THR A 184 -24.43 17.40 -1.06
N ASP A 185 -23.26 17.40 -1.70
CA ASP A 185 -23.06 16.80 -3.01
C ASP A 185 -22.84 15.28 -2.90
N LEU A 186 -23.40 14.52 -3.83
CA LEU A 186 -23.25 13.07 -3.87
C LEU A 186 -21.78 12.62 -3.97
N LYS A 187 -20.98 13.31 -4.78
CA LYS A 187 -19.56 13.00 -5.03
C LYS A 187 -18.70 13.00 -3.76
N ASP A 188 -19.04 13.81 -2.77
CA ASP A 188 -18.25 14.01 -1.54
C ASP A 188 -18.69 13.06 -0.41
N ARG A 189 -19.80 12.33 -0.62
CA ARG A 189 -20.35 11.40 0.37
C ARG A 189 -19.59 10.08 0.33
N PRO A 190 -19.46 9.39 1.48
CA PRO A 190 -18.81 8.08 1.50
C PRO A 190 -19.55 7.12 0.57
N ALA A 191 -18.80 6.42 -0.28
CA ALA A 191 -19.34 5.34 -1.08
C ALA A 191 -19.31 4.00 -0.32
N GLY A 192 -20.01 3.00 -0.85
CA GLY A 192 -20.01 1.65 -0.28
C GLY A 192 -18.66 0.95 -0.41
N THR A 193 -18.42 -0.01 0.49
CA THR A 193 -17.29 -0.94 0.36
C THR A 193 -17.77 -2.38 0.44
N THR A 194 -17.02 -3.29 -0.16
CA THR A 194 -17.22 -4.74 -0.01
C THR A 194 -15.88 -5.48 0.01
N LEU A 195 -15.91 -6.78 0.27
CA LEU A 195 -14.72 -7.61 0.27
C LEU A 195 -14.79 -8.60 -0.88
N LEU A 196 -13.69 -8.67 -1.64
CA LEU A 196 -13.41 -9.72 -2.60
C LEU A 196 -12.58 -10.81 -1.90
N PHE A 197 -13.04 -12.06 -1.98
CA PHE A 197 -12.41 -13.23 -1.32
C PHE A 197 -12.06 -13.02 0.16
N ASP A 198 -12.87 -12.21 0.87
CA ASP A 198 -12.75 -11.86 2.29
C ASP A 198 -11.45 -11.19 2.75
N ASN A 199 -10.48 -10.96 1.87
CA ASN A 199 -9.19 -10.34 2.20
C ASN A 199 -8.92 -9.02 1.47
N THR A 200 -9.59 -8.78 0.34
CA THR A 200 -9.32 -7.64 -0.54
C THR A 200 -10.46 -6.65 -0.42
N THR A 201 -10.17 -5.44 0.06
CA THR A 201 -11.21 -4.40 0.20
C THR A 201 -11.46 -3.74 -1.14
N MET A 202 -12.71 -3.84 -1.62
CA MET A 202 -13.18 -3.12 -2.79
C MET A 202 -13.92 -1.86 -2.36
N GLU A 203 -13.54 -0.73 -2.93
CA GLU A 203 -14.19 0.56 -2.66
C GLU A 203 -14.88 1.09 -3.90
N ALA A 204 -16.15 1.42 -3.72
CA ALA A 204 -16.97 1.99 -4.77
C ALA A 204 -16.68 3.48 -4.95
N THR A 205 -17.23 4.05 -6.02
CA THR A 205 -17.29 5.50 -6.23
C THR A 205 -18.65 5.86 -6.81
N TRP A 206 -19.20 7.00 -6.39
CA TRP A 206 -20.41 7.55 -6.98
C TRP A 206 -20.10 8.10 -8.37
N ILE A 207 -20.92 7.74 -9.35
CA ILE A 207 -20.78 8.18 -10.75
C ILE A 207 -22.11 8.76 -11.24
N GLU A 208 -22.08 9.36 -12.43
CA GLU A 208 -23.19 10.06 -13.06
C GLU A 208 -23.79 11.12 -12.13
N THR A 209 -22.91 11.79 -11.37
CA THR A 209 -23.31 12.72 -10.31
C THR A 209 -24.07 13.94 -10.85
N GLU A 210 -23.91 14.24 -12.15
CA GLU A 210 -24.68 15.25 -12.88
C GLU A 210 -26.19 15.00 -12.93
N HIS A 211 -26.64 13.74 -12.86
CA HIS A 211 -28.06 13.38 -12.85
C HIS A 211 -28.63 13.22 -11.43
N SER A 212 -27.80 13.42 -10.41
CA SER A 212 -28.16 13.19 -9.00
C SER A 212 -28.70 14.42 -8.26
N SER A 213 -28.71 15.60 -8.89
CA SER A 213 -29.23 16.83 -8.26
C SER A 213 -30.74 16.76 -8.04
N MET A 214 -31.14 16.68 -6.77
CA MET A 214 -32.54 16.61 -6.37
C MET A 214 -33.28 17.92 -6.61
N GLU A 215 -32.63 19.06 -6.43
CA GLU A 215 -33.25 20.36 -6.66
C GLU A 215 -33.59 20.54 -8.14
N ALA A 216 -32.71 20.10 -9.05
CA ALA A 216 -32.95 20.12 -10.49
C ALA A 216 -34.05 19.15 -10.91
N ASN A 217 -34.05 17.93 -10.35
CA ASN A 217 -35.10 16.94 -10.62
C ASN A 217 -36.47 17.41 -10.08
N PHE A 218 -36.51 17.98 -8.88
CA PHE A 218 -37.73 18.54 -8.29
C PHE A 218 -38.27 19.72 -9.12
N ALA A 219 -37.40 20.60 -9.60
CA ALA A 219 -37.82 21.70 -10.48
C ALA A 219 -38.40 21.22 -11.82
N THR A 220 -37.97 20.06 -12.31
CA THR A 220 -38.41 19.50 -13.59
C THR A 220 -39.72 18.70 -13.46
N TRP A 221 -39.82 17.89 -12.41
CA TRP A 221 -40.88 16.88 -12.26
C TRP A 221 -41.88 17.18 -11.14
N ASP A 222 -41.65 18.21 -10.32
CA ASP A 222 -42.44 18.55 -9.12
C ASP A 222 -42.53 17.38 -8.12
N ARG A 223 -41.47 16.56 -8.06
CA ARG A 223 -41.39 15.36 -7.21
C ARG A 223 -40.00 15.15 -6.66
N VAL A 224 -39.94 14.55 -5.47
CA VAL A 224 -38.67 14.15 -4.85
C VAL A 224 -38.16 12.90 -5.57
N ILE A 225 -37.13 13.09 -6.40
CA ILE A 225 -36.47 12.02 -7.16
C ILE A 225 -35.02 11.97 -6.72
N ASN A 226 -34.63 10.85 -6.11
CA ASN A 226 -33.27 10.57 -5.72
C ASN A 226 -32.68 9.53 -6.66
N ASN A 227 -31.75 9.97 -7.52
CA ASN A 227 -31.13 9.15 -8.55
C ASN A 227 -29.63 9.02 -8.27
N VAL A 228 -29.17 7.80 -8.01
CA VAL A 228 -27.83 7.54 -7.50
C VAL A 228 -27.21 6.39 -8.26
N THR A 229 -26.04 6.59 -8.85
CA THR A 229 -25.27 5.54 -9.54
C THR A 229 -23.96 5.28 -8.80
N MET A 230 -23.65 4.02 -8.56
CA MET A 230 -22.43 3.59 -7.87
C MET A 230 -21.66 2.59 -8.73
N ALA A 231 -20.39 2.87 -8.96
CA ALA A 231 -19.46 2.00 -9.67
C ALA A 231 -18.60 1.21 -8.68
N MET A 232 -18.49 -0.10 -8.90
CA MET A 232 -17.52 -0.96 -8.26
C MET A 232 -16.31 -1.18 -9.18
N PRO A 233 -15.09 -1.34 -8.64
CA PRO A 233 -13.94 -1.74 -9.43
C PRO A 233 -14.14 -3.15 -10.00
N HIS A 234 -13.50 -3.45 -11.13
CA HIS A 234 -13.63 -4.75 -11.78
C HIS A 234 -12.81 -5.83 -11.04
N PRO A 235 -13.43 -6.89 -10.48
CA PRO A 235 -12.73 -7.91 -9.70
C PRO A 235 -11.76 -8.73 -10.55
N GLY A 236 -11.97 -8.84 -11.86
CA GLY A 236 -11.04 -9.54 -12.77
C GLY A 236 -9.62 -8.94 -12.80
N VAL A 237 -9.42 -7.68 -12.37
CA VAL A 237 -8.07 -7.09 -12.28
C VAL A 237 -7.25 -7.78 -11.19
N TYR A 238 -7.88 -8.22 -10.09
CA TYR A 238 -7.23 -9.03 -9.07
C TYR A 238 -6.77 -10.37 -9.65
N ALA A 239 -7.64 -11.05 -10.40
CA ALA A 239 -7.32 -12.33 -11.03
C ALA A 239 -6.20 -12.19 -12.08
N ALA A 240 -6.20 -11.11 -12.86
CA ALA A 240 -5.12 -10.80 -13.79
C ALA A 240 -3.81 -10.48 -13.07
N ALA A 241 -3.87 -9.79 -11.92
CA ALA A 241 -2.68 -9.42 -11.16
C ALA A 241 -1.94 -10.63 -10.56
N THR A 242 -2.69 -11.68 -10.18
CA THR A 242 -2.15 -12.92 -9.60
C THR A 242 -1.85 -13.99 -10.65
N ASP A 243 -2.23 -13.79 -11.91
CA ASP A 243 -1.96 -14.73 -13.00
C ASP A 243 -0.47 -14.72 -13.41
N GLU A 244 0.16 -15.89 -13.39
CA GLU A 244 1.56 -16.10 -13.80
C GLU A 244 1.84 -15.58 -15.23
N ALA A 245 0.84 -15.60 -16.12
CA ALA A 245 0.95 -15.12 -17.50
C ALA A 245 1.38 -13.65 -17.59
N ASN A 246 1.06 -12.83 -16.58
CA ASN A 246 1.41 -11.41 -16.56
C ASN A 246 2.75 -11.13 -15.88
N SER A 247 3.35 -12.13 -15.22
CA SER A 247 4.67 -12.08 -14.58
C SER A 247 4.85 -10.86 -13.66
N ILE A 248 3.86 -10.58 -12.82
CA ILE A 248 3.93 -9.55 -11.77
C ILE A 248 4.44 -10.22 -10.49
N LEU A 249 5.53 -9.68 -9.93
CA LEU A 249 6.08 -10.15 -8.65
C LEU A 249 5.06 -9.92 -7.53
N GLN A 250 4.69 -10.98 -6.83
CA GLN A 250 3.76 -10.91 -5.70
C GLN A 250 4.50 -10.52 -4.41
N PRO A 251 3.78 -10.00 -3.40
CA PRO A 251 4.39 -9.70 -2.10
C PRO A 251 5.12 -10.90 -1.48
N ASP A 252 4.60 -12.11 -1.68
CA ASP A 252 5.20 -13.36 -1.20
C ASP A 252 6.56 -13.65 -1.84
N ASP A 253 6.77 -13.24 -3.09
CA ASP A 253 8.06 -13.34 -3.79
C ASP A 253 9.10 -12.37 -3.21
N LEU A 254 8.65 -11.36 -2.46
CA LEU A 254 9.45 -10.31 -1.83
C LEU A 254 9.38 -10.40 -0.30
N ALA A 255 9.44 -11.63 0.24
CA ALA A 255 9.44 -11.92 1.68
C ALA A 255 8.22 -11.33 2.44
N GLY A 256 7.07 -11.20 1.77
CA GLY A 256 5.83 -10.70 2.35
C GLY A 256 5.81 -9.18 2.58
N VAL A 257 6.79 -8.43 2.06
CA VAL A 257 6.87 -6.97 2.21
C VAL A 257 6.75 -6.20 0.89
N GLY A 258 6.67 -6.92 -0.24
CA GLY A 258 6.53 -6.32 -1.55
C GLY A 258 5.22 -5.54 -1.71
N GLU A 259 5.27 -4.50 -2.53
CA GLU A 259 4.10 -3.69 -2.90
C GLU A 259 4.08 -3.47 -4.41
N TYR A 260 2.88 -3.46 -4.99
CA TYR A 260 2.67 -3.02 -6.36
C TYR A 260 1.33 -2.32 -6.52
N MET A 261 1.24 -1.51 -7.57
CA MET A 261 0.04 -0.75 -7.92
C MET A 261 -0.25 -0.98 -9.40
N ILE A 262 -1.53 -1.17 -9.73
CA ILE A 262 -2.03 -1.35 -11.09
C ILE A 262 -3.15 -0.34 -11.31
N ARG A 263 -3.11 0.38 -12.44
CA ARG A 263 -4.21 1.20 -12.94
C ARG A 263 -4.68 0.57 -14.23
N ALA A 264 -5.84 -0.06 -14.21
CA ALA A 264 -6.38 -0.83 -15.31
C ALA A 264 -7.52 -0.05 -15.98
N GLY A 265 -7.43 0.14 -17.28
CA GLY A 265 -8.51 0.68 -18.08
C GLY A 265 -9.49 -0.41 -18.46
N VAL A 266 -10.36 -0.77 -17.53
CA VAL A 266 -11.38 -1.81 -17.70
C VAL A 266 -12.73 -1.27 -17.26
N VAL A 267 -13.81 -1.86 -17.76
CA VAL A 267 -15.16 -1.44 -17.40
C VAL A 267 -15.46 -1.70 -15.92
N SER A 268 -16.23 -0.82 -15.30
CA SER A 268 -16.63 -0.93 -13.88
C SER A 268 -18.07 -1.39 -13.75
N PRO A 269 -18.36 -2.55 -13.12
CA PRO A 269 -19.74 -2.95 -12.82
C PRO A 269 -20.40 -1.88 -11.94
N SER A 270 -21.54 -1.37 -12.37
CA SER A 270 -22.21 -0.21 -11.80
C SER A 270 -23.69 -0.49 -11.59
N ILE A 271 -24.23 -0.03 -10.45
CA ILE A 271 -25.67 -0.10 -10.15
C ILE A 271 -26.23 1.31 -10.10
N ASN A 272 -27.41 1.51 -10.67
CA ASN A 272 -28.20 2.70 -10.46
C ASN A 272 -29.44 2.37 -9.65
N VAL A 273 -29.74 3.26 -8.72
CA VAL A 273 -30.92 3.21 -7.87
C VAL A 273 -31.61 4.56 -7.95
N MET A 274 -32.82 4.54 -8.48
CA MET A 274 -33.67 5.71 -8.60
C MET A 274 -34.91 5.53 -7.73
N CYS A 275 -35.04 6.34 -6.69
CA CYS A 275 -36.19 6.32 -5.78
C CYS A 275 -37.04 7.59 -5.95
N VAL A 276 -38.35 7.40 -6.11
CA VAL A 276 -39.33 8.47 -6.36
C VAL A 276 -40.42 8.40 -5.30
N ASN A 277 -40.76 9.53 -4.70
CA ASN A 277 -41.93 9.63 -3.82
C ASN A 277 -43.21 9.75 -4.65
N MET A 278 -44.21 8.94 -4.32
CA MET A 278 -45.48 8.84 -5.03
C MET A 278 -46.64 8.79 -4.03
N ASN A 279 -47.71 9.49 -4.36
CA ASN A 279 -48.94 9.44 -3.56
C ASN A 279 -49.73 8.15 -3.87
N ARG A 280 -50.78 7.90 -3.08
CA ARG A 280 -51.60 6.68 -3.24
C ARG A 280 -52.32 6.61 -4.58
N ASP A 281 -52.82 7.74 -5.08
CA ASP A 281 -53.61 7.80 -6.32
C ASP A 281 -52.73 7.56 -7.57
N GLU A 282 -51.48 8.04 -7.54
CA GLU A 282 -50.47 7.80 -8.57
C GLU A 282 -50.03 6.33 -8.62
N LEU A 283 -50.08 5.62 -7.48
CA LEU A 283 -49.75 4.21 -7.38
C LEU A 283 -50.91 3.28 -7.71
N ALA A 284 -52.16 3.76 -7.71
CA ALA A 284 -53.34 2.96 -8.03
C ALA A 284 -53.21 2.10 -9.32
N PRO A 285 -52.68 2.61 -10.45
CA PRO A 285 -52.48 1.77 -11.64
C PRO A 285 -51.41 0.68 -11.46
N LEU A 286 -50.46 0.86 -10.55
CA LEU A 286 -49.36 -0.08 -10.28
C LEU A 286 -49.70 -1.11 -9.19
N VAL A 287 -50.77 -0.91 -8.43
CA VAL A 287 -51.11 -1.75 -7.28
C VAL A 287 -52.41 -2.50 -7.54
N TYR A 288 -52.32 -3.84 -7.59
CA TYR A 288 -53.43 -4.72 -7.93
C TYR A 288 -54.66 -4.51 -7.04
N THR A 289 -54.50 -4.37 -5.73
CA THR A 289 -55.63 -4.18 -4.80
C THR A 289 -56.43 -2.90 -5.02
N GLU A 290 -55.89 -1.93 -5.77
CA GLU A 290 -56.57 -0.67 -6.10
C GLU A 290 -57.36 -0.76 -7.43
N TRP A 291 -57.31 -1.91 -8.13
CA TRP A 291 -58.03 -2.11 -9.39
C TRP A 291 -59.52 -2.43 -9.15
N LEU A 292 -60.37 -2.03 -10.10
CA LEU A 292 -61.84 -2.04 -9.94
C LEU A 292 -62.45 -3.44 -9.67
N ASN A 293 -61.81 -4.50 -10.17
CA ASN A 293 -62.25 -5.90 -10.04
C ASN A 293 -61.17 -6.78 -9.39
N ALA A 294 -60.34 -6.20 -8.52
CA ALA A 294 -59.28 -6.94 -7.85
C ALA A 294 -59.85 -7.97 -6.85
N GLU A 295 -59.38 -9.21 -6.95
CA GLU A 295 -59.62 -10.23 -5.93
C GLU A 295 -58.68 -10.00 -4.75
N THR A 296 -59.23 -9.62 -3.59
CA THR A 296 -58.44 -9.22 -2.43
C THR A 296 -58.80 -10.01 -1.18
N ASP A 297 -57.79 -10.31 -0.35
CA ASP A 297 -57.94 -10.88 0.98
C ASP A 297 -57.48 -9.87 2.06
N ASP A 298 -58.02 -9.99 3.27
CA ASP A 298 -57.59 -9.16 4.40
C ASP A 298 -56.22 -9.64 4.92
N THR A 299 -55.27 -8.71 5.12
CA THR A 299 -53.92 -9.05 5.61
C THR A 299 -53.84 -9.19 7.12
N GLY A 300 -54.90 -8.81 7.84
CA GLY A 300 -54.93 -8.74 9.31
C GLY A 300 -54.22 -7.53 9.91
N VAL A 301 -53.71 -6.60 9.09
CA VAL A 301 -53.04 -5.36 9.54
C VAL A 301 -53.92 -4.15 9.24
N GLY A 302 -54.78 -3.77 10.19
CA GLY A 302 -55.72 -2.66 10.02
C GLY A 302 -56.68 -2.88 8.85
N ASP A 303 -56.90 -1.85 8.04
CA ASP A 303 -57.76 -1.91 6.83
C ASP A 303 -56.99 -2.30 5.56
N GLN A 304 -55.78 -2.86 5.71
CA GLN A 304 -54.94 -3.22 4.57
C GLN A 304 -55.46 -4.50 3.88
N LYS A 305 -55.55 -4.42 2.56
CA LYS A 305 -55.91 -5.54 1.69
C LYS A 305 -54.70 -6.05 0.92
N GLY A 306 -54.61 -7.36 0.78
CA GLY A 306 -53.63 -8.07 -0.02
C GLY A 306 -54.28 -8.64 -1.28
N ALA A 307 -53.50 -8.90 -2.31
CA ALA A 307 -53.99 -9.68 -3.45
C ALA A 307 -54.29 -11.12 -3.01
N ALA A 308 -55.42 -11.68 -3.48
CA ALA A 308 -55.77 -13.07 -3.21
C ALA A 308 -54.79 -14.05 -3.87
N ALA A 309 -54.74 -15.28 -3.37
CA ALA A 309 -53.87 -16.31 -3.93
C ALA A 309 -54.18 -16.56 -5.43
N GLY A 310 -53.16 -16.49 -6.29
CA GLY A 310 -53.30 -16.69 -7.73
C GLY A 310 -53.69 -15.44 -8.52
N TRP A 311 -53.69 -14.25 -7.89
CA TRP A 311 -53.89 -12.97 -8.56
C TRP A 311 -52.94 -12.75 -9.74
N GLU A 312 -51.76 -13.36 -9.75
CA GLU A 312 -50.82 -13.25 -10.87
C GLU A 312 -51.41 -13.78 -12.17
N SER A 313 -52.36 -14.74 -12.09
CA SER A 313 -53.07 -15.29 -13.26
C SER A 313 -54.19 -14.39 -13.77
N THR A 314 -54.66 -13.44 -12.95
CA THR A 314 -55.68 -12.46 -13.34
C THR A 314 -55.06 -11.22 -13.96
N ILE A 315 -53.75 -11.00 -13.76
CA ILE A 315 -52.97 -10.08 -14.58
C ILE A 315 -52.95 -10.67 -16.00
N PRO A 316 -53.58 -10.02 -16.98
CA PRO A 316 -53.55 -10.60 -18.31
C PRO A 316 -52.08 -10.70 -18.81
N SER A 317 -51.78 -11.77 -19.53
CA SER A 317 -50.40 -12.12 -19.88
C SER A 317 -49.81 -11.14 -20.90
N VAL A 318 -48.66 -10.56 -20.56
CA VAL A 318 -47.76 -9.87 -21.48
C VAL A 318 -47.35 -10.87 -22.59
N PRO A 319 -47.28 -10.47 -23.87
CA PRO A 319 -47.85 -11.20 -25.00
C PRO A 319 -47.08 -12.45 -25.45
N TYR A 320 -47.82 -13.32 -26.16
CA TYR A 320 -47.34 -14.50 -26.86
C TYR A 320 -46.30 -14.13 -27.94
N GLU A 321 -45.18 -14.86 -27.99
CA GLU A 321 -44.33 -14.91 -29.19
C GLU A 321 -45.17 -15.51 -30.35
N ASN A 322 -45.20 -14.85 -31.51
CA ASN A 322 -45.75 -15.44 -32.74
C ASN A 322 -44.75 -16.49 -33.32
N GLU A 323 -45.16 -17.27 -34.33
CA GLU A 323 -44.32 -18.30 -34.98
C GLU A 323 -42.97 -17.76 -35.53
N ASP A 324 -42.81 -16.43 -35.61
CA ASP A 324 -41.62 -15.72 -36.08
C ASP A 324 -40.76 -15.09 -34.95
N ASN A 325 -41.07 -15.33 -33.66
CA ASN A 325 -40.38 -14.77 -32.47
C ASN A 325 -40.43 -13.23 -32.31
N ASP A 326 -41.41 -12.55 -32.90
CA ASP A 326 -41.66 -11.13 -32.65
C ASP A 326 -42.58 -10.95 -31.42
N ALA A 327 -42.15 -10.13 -30.45
CA ALA A 327 -42.96 -9.77 -29.30
C ALA A 327 -44.11 -8.84 -29.73
N ILE A 328 -45.34 -9.36 -29.81
CA ILE A 328 -46.53 -8.56 -30.15
C ILE A 328 -46.99 -7.79 -28.91
N ILE A 329 -46.40 -6.62 -28.64
CA ILE A 329 -46.80 -5.74 -27.52
C ILE A 329 -48.31 -5.48 -27.58
N ASP A 330 -49.05 -5.95 -26.58
CA ASP A 330 -50.45 -5.60 -26.42
C ASP A 330 -50.53 -4.18 -25.85
N ASP A 331 -50.88 -3.22 -26.71
CA ASP A 331 -51.02 -1.80 -26.36
C ASP A 331 -52.00 -1.57 -25.18
N SER A 332 -52.86 -2.53 -24.86
CA SER A 332 -53.81 -2.45 -23.72
C SER A 332 -53.14 -2.53 -22.34
N PHE A 333 -51.87 -2.97 -22.27
CA PHE A 333 -51.12 -3.12 -21.02
C PHE A 333 -50.24 -1.95 -20.60
N LEU A 334 -50.10 -0.98 -21.48
CA LEU A 334 -49.28 0.21 -21.28
C LEU A 334 -50.15 1.34 -20.74
N ASN A 335 -50.93 1.03 -19.68
CA ASN A 335 -51.73 2.05 -18.99
C ASN A 335 -50.79 3.15 -18.50
N SER A 336 -51.10 4.39 -18.88
CA SER A 336 -50.24 5.52 -18.55
C SER A 336 -50.23 5.77 -17.05
N THR A 337 -49.06 5.83 -16.44
CA THR A 337 -48.88 6.28 -15.07
C THR A 337 -48.31 7.70 -15.04
N ALA A 338 -48.46 8.37 -13.90
CA ALA A 338 -47.96 9.73 -13.74
C ALA A 338 -46.42 9.82 -13.73
N VAL A 339 -45.71 8.68 -13.70
CA VAL A 339 -44.25 8.57 -13.61
C VAL A 339 -43.63 7.81 -14.79
N ASP A 340 -44.39 7.57 -15.86
CA ASP A 340 -43.91 6.80 -17.02
C ASP A 340 -42.65 7.39 -17.63
N ASP A 341 -42.57 8.71 -17.79
CA ASP A 341 -41.39 9.36 -18.37
C ASP A 341 -40.17 9.30 -17.45
N VAL A 342 -40.38 9.22 -16.13
CA VAL A 342 -39.31 9.13 -15.13
C VAL A 342 -38.67 7.74 -15.19
N PHE A 343 -39.48 6.68 -15.12
CA PHE A 343 -39.01 5.28 -15.17
C PHE A 343 -38.87 4.73 -16.59
N ARG A 344 -39.19 5.53 -17.60
CA ARG A 344 -39.21 5.17 -19.02
C ARG A 344 -40.11 3.95 -19.28
N TRP A 345 -41.35 3.99 -18.79
CA TRP A 345 -42.39 2.99 -19.06
C TRP A 345 -43.32 3.46 -20.17
N GLY A 346 -44.13 2.54 -20.70
CA GLY A 346 -45.15 2.85 -21.69
C GLY A 346 -44.67 2.63 -23.13
N GLN A 347 -45.56 2.97 -24.07
CA GLN A 347 -45.39 2.66 -25.49
C GLN A 347 -44.17 3.34 -26.11
N GLN A 348 -43.80 4.53 -25.63
CA GLN A 348 -42.63 5.27 -26.11
C GLN A 348 -41.31 4.54 -25.86
N TYR A 349 -41.23 3.78 -24.76
CA TYR A 349 -39.99 3.14 -24.32
C TYR A 349 -40.05 1.61 -24.46
N TYR A 350 -41.20 1.06 -24.82
CA TYR A 350 -41.46 -0.38 -24.93
C TYR A 350 -41.09 -1.16 -23.65
N ARG A 351 -41.39 -0.56 -22.48
CA ARG A 351 -41.17 -1.15 -21.16
C ARG A 351 -42.47 -1.18 -20.37
N TYR A 352 -42.74 -2.34 -19.78
CA TYR A 352 -43.92 -2.54 -18.94
C TYR A 352 -43.69 -1.99 -17.52
N PRO A 353 -44.69 -1.32 -16.92
CA PRO A 353 -44.63 -0.94 -15.52
C PRO A 353 -44.76 -2.18 -14.60
N PRO A 354 -44.20 -2.15 -13.38
CA PRO A 354 -44.36 -3.22 -12.40
C PRO A 354 -45.77 -3.23 -11.82
N VAL A 355 -46.28 -4.43 -11.49
CA VAL A 355 -47.54 -4.58 -10.76
C VAL A 355 -47.26 -5.15 -9.37
N PHE A 356 -47.65 -4.44 -8.32
CA PHE A 356 -47.50 -4.86 -6.93
C PHE A 356 -48.80 -5.50 -6.42
N PRO A 357 -48.72 -6.53 -5.58
CA PRO A 357 -49.90 -7.18 -5.03
C PRO A 357 -50.71 -6.26 -4.11
N MET A 358 -50.07 -5.30 -3.43
CA MET A 358 -50.69 -4.46 -2.41
C MET A 358 -49.81 -3.26 -2.05
N LEU A 359 -50.38 -2.30 -1.31
CA LEU A 359 -49.62 -1.22 -0.68
C LEU A 359 -48.90 -1.71 0.58
N PRO A 360 -47.60 -1.45 0.76
CA PRO A 360 -46.88 -1.84 1.97
C PRO A 360 -47.35 -1.03 3.20
N SER A 361 -47.32 -1.66 4.37
CA SER A 361 -47.53 -0.98 5.64
C SER A 361 -46.24 -0.30 6.13
N ASN A 362 -46.33 0.57 7.13
CA ASN A 362 -45.14 1.25 7.68
C ASN A 362 -44.03 0.27 8.04
N TYR A 363 -42.79 0.63 7.69
CA TYR A 363 -41.57 -0.17 7.86
C TYR A 363 -41.45 -1.42 6.96
N ASN A 364 -42.34 -1.58 5.99
CA ASN A 364 -42.30 -2.69 5.05
C ASN A 364 -41.94 -2.26 3.62
N MET A 365 -41.44 -3.23 2.86
CA MET A 365 -41.10 -3.11 1.44
C MET A 365 -41.62 -4.33 0.68
N ILE A 366 -42.07 -4.11 -0.55
CA ILE A 366 -42.56 -5.13 -1.48
C ILE A 366 -41.75 -5.00 -2.76
N THR A 367 -41.30 -6.12 -3.31
CA THR A 367 -40.43 -6.12 -4.50
C THR A 367 -41.07 -6.86 -5.66
N ASN A 368 -41.04 -6.26 -6.86
CA ASN A 368 -41.41 -6.93 -8.11
C ASN A 368 -40.17 -7.05 -9.03
N SER A 369 -39.89 -8.28 -9.46
CA SER A 369 -38.86 -8.62 -10.45
C SER A 369 -39.43 -9.37 -11.66
N SER A 370 -40.74 -9.60 -11.72
CA SER A 370 -41.40 -10.47 -12.71
C SER A 370 -41.71 -9.77 -14.03
N VAL A 371 -41.42 -8.48 -14.16
CA VAL A 371 -41.66 -7.70 -15.38
C VAL A 371 -40.91 -8.33 -16.57
N TYR A 372 -41.66 -8.67 -17.62
CA TYR A 372 -41.13 -9.29 -18.83
C TYR A 372 -40.17 -8.34 -19.56
N ASN A 373 -39.05 -8.91 -20.07
CA ASN A 373 -38.01 -8.19 -20.82
C ASN A 373 -37.41 -6.95 -20.12
N SER A 374 -37.58 -6.83 -18.80
CA SER A 374 -36.97 -5.76 -17.99
C SER A 374 -35.56 -6.13 -17.54
N SER A 375 -34.67 -5.14 -17.47
CA SER A 375 -33.35 -5.22 -16.84
C SER A 375 -33.36 -4.80 -15.36
N SER A 376 -34.52 -4.41 -14.84
CA SER A 376 -34.65 -3.76 -13.54
C SER A 376 -35.54 -4.55 -12.57
N ILE A 377 -35.29 -4.36 -11.28
CA ILE A 377 -36.22 -4.74 -10.20
C ILE A 377 -36.80 -3.49 -9.56
N TYR A 378 -38.01 -3.61 -9.01
CA TYR A 378 -38.75 -2.49 -8.43
C TYR A 378 -39.09 -2.77 -6.98
N ILE A 379 -38.84 -1.81 -6.09
CA ILE A 379 -39.11 -1.91 -4.65
C ILE A 379 -40.07 -0.80 -4.26
N LEU A 380 -41.26 -1.16 -3.81
CA LEU A 380 -42.23 -0.25 -3.22
C LEU A 380 -42.11 -0.29 -1.69
N ALA A 381 -41.89 0.87 -1.08
CA ALA A 381 -41.56 1.01 0.33
C ALA A 381 -42.46 2.03 1.03
N LYS A 382 -42.76 1.78 2.31
CA LYS A 382 -43.52 2.71 3.15
C LYS A 382 -42.75 3.11 4.40
N SER A 383 -42.30 4.36 4.41
CA SER A 383 -41.70 4.99 5.59
C SER A 383 -42.78 5.39 6.59
N PRO A 384 -42.57 5.23 7.91
CA PRO A 384 -43.47 5.79 8.93
C PRO A 384 -43.50 7.32 8.95
N ALA A 385 -42.48 7.98 8.39
CA ALA A 385 -42.31 9.42 8.46
C ALA A 385 -42.99 10.15 7.29
N LEU A 386 -43.40 9.41 6.25
CA LEU A 386 -44.05 9.93 5.06
C LEU A 386 -45.53 9.53 5.04
N THR A 387 -46.40 10.43 4.57
CA THR A 387 -47.78 10.08 4.17
C THR A 387 -47.80 9.30 2.87
N ASP A 388 -46.81 9.57 2.02
CA ASP A 388 -46.64 9.00 0.68
C ASP A 388 -45.80 7.71 0.71
N PHE A 389 -45.61 7.11 -0.46
CA PHE A 389 -44.83 5.90 -0.66
C PHE A 389 -43.58 6.22 -1.47
N THR A 390 -42.56 5.37 -1.36
CA THR A 390 -41.33 5.52 -2.14
C THR A 390 -41.18 4.31 -3.06
N LEU A 391 -41.12 4.55 -4.36
CA LEU A 391 -40.89 3.53 -5.38
C LEU A 391 -39.46 3.64 -5.90
N CYS A 392 -38.69 2.57 -5.78
CA CYS A 392 -37.31 2.51 -6.26
C CYS A 392 -37.15 1.54 -7.44
N GLU A 393 -36.49 1.99 -8.50
CA GLU A 393 -35.97 1.13 -9.58
C GLU A 393 -34.49 0.86 -9.33
N LEU A 394 -34.06 -0.40 -9.49
CA LEU A 394 -32.66 -0.78 -9.50
C LEU A 394 -32.32 -1.47 -10.82
N ASN A 395 -31.22 -1.07 -11.45
CA ASN A 395 -30.68 -1.69 -12.65
C ASN A 395 -29.14 -1.63 -12.63
N SER A 396 -28.48 -2.42 -13.48
CA SER A 396 -27.02 -2.54 -13.48
C SER A 396 -26.44 -2.69 -14.88
N TRP A 397 -25.22 -2.19 -15.05
CA TRP A 397 -24.44 -2.28 -16.28
C TRP A 397 -22.94 -2.23 -16.00
N THR A 398 -22.13 -2.35 -17.04
CA THR A 398 -20.69 -2.11 -17.00
C THR A 398 -20.38 -0.73 -17.55
N SER A 399 -19.92 0.17 -16.68
CA SER A 399 -19.60 1.56 -17.04
C SER A 399 -18.21 1.67 -17.69
N PRO A 400 -18.10 2.27 -18.87
CA PRO A 400 -16.81 2.52 -19.54
C PRO A 400 -16.10 3.79 -19.04
N ASN A 401 -16.73 4.60 -18.17
CA ASN A 401 -16.20 5.90 -17.73
C ASN A 401 -15.17 5.83 -16.59
N CYS A 402 -14.72 4.63 -16.23
CA CYS A 402 -13.92 4.38 -15.05
C CYS A 402 -12.60 3.68 -15.37
N SER A 403 -11.63 3.80 -14.47
CA SER A 403 -10.49 2.90 -14.32
C SER A 403 -10.58 2.14 -13.00
N THR A 404 -9.96 0.97 -12.95
CA THR A 404 -9.81 0.19 -11.72
C THR A 404 -8.39 0.35 -11.20
N ARG A 405 -8.24 0.83 -9.97
CA ARG A 405 -6.94 0.96 -9.30
C ARG A 405 -6.78 -0.14 -8.27
N PHE A 406 -5.75 -0.95 -8.41
CA PHE A 406 -5.45 -2.04 -7.51
C PHE A 406 -4.11 -1.80 -6.83
N ASP A 407 -4.15 -1.64 -5.52
CA ASP A 407 -2.99 -1.41 -4.67
C ASP A 407 -2.84 -2.60 -3.72
N ILE A 408 -1.68 -3.25 -3.76
CA ILE A 408 -1.34 -4.32 -2.82
C ILE A 408 -0.14 -3.93 -1.98
N SER A 409 -0.24 -4.21 -0.69
CA SER A 409 0.87 -4.12 0.25
C SER A 409 0.93 -5.40 1.06
N GLY A 410 2.12 -5.99 1.16
CA GLY A 410 2.35 -7.14 2.03
C GLY A 410 2.05 -6.87 3.51
N THR A 411 2.00 -5.60 3.94
CA THR A 411 1.73 -5.22 5.34
C THR A 411 0.33 -4.65 5.57
N ALA A 412 -0.22 -3.91 4.61
CA ALA A 412 -1.53 -3.26 4.73
C ALA A 412 -2.68 -4.04 4.05
N GLY A 413 -2.37 -5.12 3.32
CA GLY A 413 -3.34 -5.92 2.58
C GLY A 413 -3.59 -5.37 1.17
N ALA A 414 -4.66 -5.87 0.55
CA ALA A 414 -5.04 -5.54 -0.82
C ALA A 414 -6.27 -4.61 -0.84
N ARG A 415 -6.19 -3.54 -1.63
CA ARG A 415 -7.27 -2.58 -1.84
C ARG A 415 -7.47 -2.37 -3.32
N ILE A 416 -8.72 -2.39 -3.76
CA ILE A 416 -9.10 -2.11 -5.14
C ILE A 416 -10.16 -1.00 -5.13
N THR A 417 -9.98 0.03 -5.96
CA THR A 417 -10.83 1.22 -5.98
C THR A 417 -11.26 1.53 -7.40
N ALA A 418 -12.52 1.98 -7.57
CA ALA A 418 -12.96 2.56 -8.84
C ALA A 418 -12.53 4.02 -8.88
N HIS A 419 -11.95 4.49 -9.98
CA HIS A 419 -11.68 5.91 -10.22
C HIS A 419 -12.42 6.34 -11.48
N CYS A 420 -13.37 7.24 -11.33
CA CYS A 420 -14.33 7.59 -12.37
C CYS A 420 -14.47 9.11 -12.48
N GLU A 421 -15.03 9.58 -13.61
CA GLU A 421 -15.37 11.01 -13.86
C GLU A 421 -14.18 11.98 -13.82
N ASP A 422 -12.96 11.48 -14.07
CA ASP A 422 -11.75 12.31 -14.18
C ASP A 422 -11.31 12.42 -15.64
N ALA A 423 -11.49 13.61 -16.22
CA ALA A 423 -11.11 13.88 -17.60
C ALA A 423 -9.60 13.72 -17.86
N ASN A 424 -8.75 13.80 -16.82
CA ASN A 424 -7.30 13.63 -16.95
C ASN A 424 -6.84 12.19 -16.74
N ASP A 425 -7.75 11.25 -16.46
CA ASP A 425 -7.40 9.85 -16.25
C ASP A 425 -7.15 9.12 -17.57
N ARG A 426 -5.88 9.08 -17.97
CA ARG A 426 -5.40 8.35 -19.14
C ARG A 426 -5.62 6.85 -19.05
N ASP A 427 -5.73 6.31 -17.84
CA ASP A 427 -5.93 4.88 -17.59
C ASP A 427 -7.43 4.52 -17.59
N SER A 428 -8.35 5.47 -17.80
CA SER A 428 -9.79 5.17 -17.94
C SER A 428 -10.06 4.33 -19.19
N PHE A 429 -11.06 3.44 -19.13
CA PHE A 429 -11.36 2.52 -20.24
C PHE A 429 -11.60 3.27 -21.57
N ILE A 430 -12.36 4.36 -21.57
CA ILE A 430 -12.60 5.16 -22.80
C ILE A 430 -11.32 5.78 -23.36
N GLN A 431 -10.38 6.22 -22.51
CA GLN A 431 -9.15 6.85 -22.98
C GLN A 431 -8.08 5.83 -23.36
N SER A 432 -8.09 4.67 -22.71
CA SER A 432 -7.11 3.61 -22.93
C SER A 432 -7.46 2.70 -24.12
N PHE A 433 -8.73 2.65 -24.54
CA PHE A 433 -9.19 1.85 -25.67
C PHE A 433 -9.56 2.69 -26.91
N ASP A 434 -9.21 2.17 -28.09
CA ASP A 434 -9.43 2.84 -29.38
C ASP A 434 -10.90 2.80 -29.83
N ASN A 435 -11.34 3.80 -30.61
CA ASN A 435 -12.74 4.11 -31.00
C ASN A 435 -13.49 3.07 -31.89
N GLY A 436 -13.19 1.77 -31.79
CA GLY A 436 -13.72 0.69 -32.66
C GLY A 436 -14.84 -0.17 -32.07
N TYR A 437 -15.28 0.08 -30.84
CA TYR A 437 -16.20 -0.81 -30.14
C TYR A 437 -17.69 -0.53 -30.40
N PRO A 438 -18.56 -1.55 -30.23
CA PRO A 438 -20.00 -1.36 -30.31
C PRO A 438 -20.49 -0.27 -29.37
N ALA A 439 -21.53 0.46 -29.77
CA ALA A 439 -22.21 1.40 -28.89
C ALA A 439 -22.67 0.71 -27.60
N TRP A 440 -22.72 1.45 -26.50
CA TRP A 440 -23.17 0.93 -25.21
C TRP A 440 -24.53 0.24 -25.33
N GLY A 441 -24.59 -1.02 -24.90
CA GLY A 441 -25.75 -1.90 -25.10
C GLY A 441 -26.89 -1.71 -24.10
N GLY A 442 -26.78 -0.75 -23.17
CA GLY A 442 -27.75 -0.53 -22.11
C GLY A 442 -27.52 -1.40 -20.86
N PRO A 443 -28.47 -1.35 -19.90
CA PRO A 443 -28.44 -2.20 -18.71
C PRO A 443 -28.52 -3.69 -19.02
N SER A 444 -27.81 -4.50 -18.22
CA SER A 444 -27.80 -5.96 -18.37
C SER A 444 -29.15 -6.55 -17.96
N LYS A 445 -29.76 -7.30 -18.88
CA LYS A 445 -30.99 -8.08 -18.59
C LYS A 445 -30.71 -9.26 -17.66
N ASP A 446 -29.52 -9.84 -17.75
CA ASP A 446 -29.12 -11.00 -16.93
C ASP A 446 -28.99 -10.61 -15.45
N TRP A 447 -28.56 -9.38 -15.17
CA TRP A 447 -28.42 -8.89 -13.80
C TRP A 447 -29.74 -8.92 -13.00
N LYS A 448 -30.90 -8.74 -13.66
CA LYS A 448 -32.21 -8.82 -12.98
C LYS A 448 -32.38 -10.15 -12.23
N TRP A 449 -31.88 -11.25 -12.79
CA TRP A 449 -31.98 -12.58 -12.17
C TRP A 449 -31.04 -12.76 -10.98
N LEU A 450 -29.87 -12.13 -11.00
CA LEU A 450 -29.01 -12.03 -9.81
C LEU A 450 -29.67 -11.19 -8.72
N ALA A 451 -30.25 -10.05 -9.11
CA ALA A 451 -30.99 -9.19 -8.20
C ALA A 451 -32.24 -9.89 -7.63
N ASP A 452 -32.87 -10.80 -8.38
CA ASP A 452 -33.97 -11.65 -7.92
C ASP A 452 -33.53 -12.62 -6.82
N ALA A 453 -32.40 -13.32 -7.02
CA ALA A 453 -31.81 -14.17 -6.00
C ALA A 453 -31.41 -13.37 -4.76
N TRP A 454 -30.80 -12.19 -4.96
CA TRP A 454 -30.46 -11.25 -3.88
C TRP A 454 -31.69 -10.81 -3.09
N ARG A 455 -32.77 -10.33 -3.74
CA ARG A 455 -33.98 -9.87 -3.01
C ARG A 455 -34.61 -10.97 -2.17
N LEU A 456 -34.59 -12.22 -2.66
CA LEU A 456 -35.13 -13.38 -1.97
C LEU A 456 -34.28 -13.72 -0.76
N SER A 457 -32.95 -13.69 -0.90
CA SER A 457 -32.03 -13.94 0.20
C SER A 457 -32.18 -12.91 1.33
N MET A 458 -32.55 -11.67 0.99
CA MET A 458 -32.60 -10.51 1.90
C MET A 458 -33.98 -10.26 2.52
N ASP A 459 -35.01 -11.04 2.20
CA ASP A 459 -36.39 -10.76 2.61
C ASP A 459 -36.87 -9.35 2.21
N LEU A 460 -36.43 -8.85 1.04
CA LEU A 460 -36.88 -7.55 0.52
C LEU A 460 -38.35 -7.54 0.07
N ASN A 461 -38.98 -8.72 0.06
CA ASN A 461 -40.41 -8.89 -0.24
C ASN A 461 -41.24 -9.23 1.01
N GLY A 462 -40.66 -9.13 2.22
CA GLY A 462 -41.34 -9.45 3.47
C GLY A 462 -42.58 -8.59 3.75
N GLY A 463 -42.75 -7.46 3.06
CA GLY A 463 -43.92 -6.60 3.16
C GLY A 463 -45.22 -7.21 2.66
N VAL A 464 -45.17 -8.24 1.79
CA VAL A 464 -46.37 -8.99 1.37
C VAL A 464 -47.01 -9.71 2.56
N TYR A 465 -46.19 -10.15 3.52
CA TYR A 465 -46.63 -10.82 4.75
C TYR A 465 -46.56 -9.90 5.99
N ASN A 466 -46.24 -8.62 5.81
CA ASN A 466 -46.02 -7.66 6.88
C ASN A 466 -44.97 -8.11 7.93
N ASN A 467 -43.90 -8.78 7.49
CA ASN A 467 -42.86 -9.32 8.37
C ASN A 467 -42.17 -8.26 9.24
N ASN A 468 -42.12 -7.00 8.80
CA ASN A 468 -41.41 -5.90 9.47
C ASN A 468 -39.96 -6.26 9.80
N ALA A 469 -39.25 -6.78 8.79
CA ALA A 469 -37.87 -7.20 8.92
C ALA A 469 -36.95 -6.01 9.26
N SER A 470 -35.91 -6.25 10.07
CA SER A 470 -35.01 -5.19 10.56
C SER A 470 -34.35 -4.40 9.44
N ASN A 471 -33.98 -5.05 8.34
CA ASN A 471 -33.42 -4.39 7.17
C ASN A 471 -34.43 -3.48 6.47
N ALA A 472 -35.67 -3.94 6.29
CA ALA A 472 -36.75 -3.11 5.74
C ALA A 472 -37.01 -1.89 6.64
N ARG A 473 -37.01 -2.07 7.95
CA ARG A 473 -37.14 -0.98 8.92
C ARG A 473 -36.03 0.05 8.83
N ILE A 474 -34.79 -0.37 8.59
CA ILE A 474 -33.65 0.54 8.42
C ILE A 474 -33.79 1.30 7.09
N ILE A 475 -33.97 0.58 5.99
CA ILE A 475 -33.98 1.16 4.63
C ILE A 475 -35.15 2.14 4.45
N THR A 476 -36.36 1.78 4.90
CA THR A 476 -37.55 2.64 4.79
C THR A 476 -37.43 3.96 5.57
N GLN A 477 -36.66 3.99 6.66
CA GLN A 477 -36.41 5.22 7.42
C GLN A 477 -35.47 6.20 6.70
N LEU A 478 -34.74 5.75 5.69
CA LEU A 478 -33.85 6.59 4.88
C LEU A 478 -34.59 7.22 3.68
N ALA A 479 -35.90 7.01 3.57
CA ALA A 479 -36.73 7.66 2.56
C ALA A 479 -36.72 9.18 2.77
N LEU A 480 -36.53 9.93 1.69
CA LEU A 480 -36.37 11.38 1.74
C LEU A 480 -37.72 12.08 1.82
N GLN A 481 -37.80 13.15 2.60
CA GLN A 481 -39.01 13.98 2.75
C GLN A 481 -38.88 15.26 1.92
N ASP A 482 -37.71 15.89 1.97
CA ASP A 482 -37.38 17.11 1.26
C ASP A 482 -36.56 16.79 0.00
N PRO A 483 -36.61 17.65 -1.05
CA PRO A 483 -35.80 17.51 -2.26
C PRO A 483 -34.33 17.92 -2.03
N SER A 484 -33.69 17.38 -0.99
CA SER A 484 -32.29 17.64 -0.65
C SER A 484 -31.65 16.45 0.09
N LEU A 485 -30.34 16.23 -0.09
CA LEU A 485 -29.63 15.13 0.57
C LEU A 485 -29.44 15.42 2.07
N PRO A 486 -29.77 14.49 2.98
CA PRO A 486 -29.53 14.67 4.40
C PRO A 486 -28.03 14.73 4.69
N LYS A 487 -27.59 15.67 5.52
CA LYS A 487 -26.17 15.90 5.81
C LYS A 487 -25.49 14.82 6.67
N MET A 488 -26.27 14.15 7.52
CA MET A 488 -25.77 13.26 8.57
C MET A 488 -26.20 11.80 8.37
N LEU A 489 -26.99 11.52 7.35
CA LEU A 489 -27.54 10.18 7.08
C LEU A 489 -27.50 9.91 5.57
N PRO A 490 -27.35 8.65 5.15
CA PRO A 490 -27.53 8.26 3.77
C PRO A 490 -29.02 8.33 3.39
N SER A 491 -29.28 8.47 2.11
CA SER A 491 -30.61 8.31 1.53
C SER A 491 -30.92 6.83 1.26
N MET A 492 -32.21 6.51 1.06
CA MET A 492 -32.67 5.16 0.74
C MET A 492 -31.99 4.59 -0.52
N ALA A 493 -31.80 5.41 -1.55
CA ALA A 493 -31.16 4.98 -2.80
C ALA A 493 -29.67 4.66 -2.60
N GLU A 494 -28.93 5.49 -1.85
CA GLU A 494 -27.54 5.21 -1.48
C GLU A 494 -27.43 3.88 -0.70
N ALA A 495 -28.29 3.69 0.30
CA ALA A 495 -28.28 2.48 1.11
C ALA A 495 -28.61 1.22 0.29
N LEU A 496 -29.58 1.29 -0.62
CA LEU A 496 -29.92 0.20 -1.53
C LEU A 496 -28.79 -0.12 -2.51
N ALA A 497 -28.11 0.90 -3.07
CA ALA A 497 -26.96 0.71 -3.96
C ALA A 497 -25.84 -0.05 -3.23
N VAL A 498 -25.48 0.38 -2.01
CA VAL A 498 -24.47 -0.28 -1.20
C VAL A 498 -24.92 -1.69 -0.78
N TYR A 499 -26.19 -1.88 -0.45
CA TYR A 499 -26.72 -3.18 -0.07
C TYR A 499 -26.71 -4.19 -1.24
N ALA A 500 -26.93 -3.72 -2.47
CA ALA A 500 -26.91 -4.54 -3.68
C ALA A 500 -25.50 -4.71 -4.29
N SER A 501 -24.47 -4.04 -3.79
CA SER A 501 -23.10 -4.09 -4.33
C SER A 501 -22.49 -5.49 -4.43
N SER A 502 -22.93 -6.43 -3.60
CA SER A 502 -22.51 -7.83 -3.65
C SER A 502 -22.86 -8.50 -5.00
N THR A 503 -23.98 -8.09 -5.61
CA THR A 503 -24.42 -8.56 -6.94
C THR A 503 -23.51 -8.06 -8.05
N LEU A 504 -22.97 -6.84 -7.92
CA LEU A 504 -22.03 -6.26 -8.88
C LEU A 504 -20.71 -7.02 -8.90
N VAL A 505 -20.16 -7.32 -7.72
CA VAL A 505 -18.91 -8.06 -7.60
C VAL A 505 -19.09 -9.49 -8.09
N SER A 506 -20.10 -10.19 -7.58
CA SER A 506 -20.34 -11.58 -7.98
C SER A 506 -20.64 -11.72 -9.48
N GLY A 507 -21.36 -10.76 -10.06
CA GLY A 507 -21.67 -10.74 -11.50
C GLY A 507 -20.50 -10.35 -12.39
N ALA A 508 -19.44 -9.75 -11.83
CA ALA A 508 -18.26 -9.32 -12.58
C ALA A 508 -17.06 -10.28 -12.49
N ILE A 509 -17.12 -11.29 -11.60
CA ILE A 509 -16.11 -12.36 -11.54
C ILE A 509 -16.13 -13.12 -12.87
N ASP A 510 -14.96 -13.28 -13.49
CA ASP A 510 -14.75 -13.89 -14.81
C ASP A 510 -15.56 -13.28 -15.96
N SER A 511 -16.09 -12.07 -15.76
CA SER A 511 -16.79 -11.29 -16.78
C SER A 511 -15.79 -10.52 -17.67
N PRO A 512 -16.19 -10.10 -18.88
CA PRO A 512 -15.28 -9.41 -19.81
C PRO A 512 -14.80 -8.06 -19.26
N PHE A 513 -13.58 -7.67 -19.65
CA PHE A 513 -12.99 -6.36 -19.35
C PHE A 513 -13.55 -5.21 -20.21
N VAL A 514 -14.43 -5.54 -21.16
CA VAL A 514 -15.13 -4.63 -22.09
C VAL A 514 -16.64 -4.61 -21.79
N HIS A 515 -17.36 -3.59 -22.27
CA HIS A 515 -18.78 -3.38 -21.92
C HIS A 515 -19.78 -4.28 -22.67
N TYR A 516 -19.31 -5.21 -23.49
CA TYR A 516 -20.15 -6.08 -24.31
C TYR A 516 -19.64 -7.53 -24.28
N TRP A 517 -20.44 -8.45 -24.83
CA TRP A 517 -20.10 -9.87 -24.93
C TRP A 517 -20.06 -10.32 -26.39
N GLU A 518 -18.91 -10.82 -26.85
CA GLU A 518 -18.67 -11.20 -28.25
C GLU A 518 -18.86 -12.70 -28.53
N HIS A 519 -18.93 -13.53 -27.49
CA HIS A 519 -18.90 -14.97 -27.65
C HIS A 519 -20.30 -15.60 -27.63
N ASN A 520 -20.43 -16.74 -28.28
CA ASN A 520 -21.61 -17.59 -28.19
C ASN A 520 -21.11 -19.02 -28.00
N PRO A 521 -21.42 -19.73 -26.89
CA PRO A 521 -22.41 -19.46 -25.82
C PRO A 521 -22.02 -18.40 -24.77
N ASN A 522 -22.97 -18.02 -23.91
CA ASN A 522 -22.78 -17.05 -22.80
C ASN A 522 -21.89 -17.55 -21.65
N ILE A 523 -21.54 -18.84 -21.64
CA ILE A 523 -20.63 -19.46 -20.67
C ILE A 523 -19.61 -20.29 -21.45
N LEU A 524 -18.32 -20.05 -21.19
CA LEU A 524 -17.19 -20.70 -21.83
C LEU A 524 -16.53 -21.66 -20.85
N ASP A 525 -16.46 -22.95 -21.20
CA ASP A 525 -15.93 -23.98 -20.28
C ASP A 525 -14.45 -23.77 -19.93
N LEU A 526 -13.61 -23.53 -20.95
CA LEU A 526 -12.17 -23.32 -20.81
C LEU A 526 -11.78 -21.84 -20.57
N GLY A 527 -12.72 -20.92 -20.77
CA GLY A 527 -12.46 -19.48 -20.79
C GLY A 527 -11.59 -19.02 -21.97
N VAL A 528 -11.52 -17.71 -22.15
CA VAL A 528 -10.69 -17.02 -23.14
C VAL A 528 -9.88 -15.96 -22.43
N ARG A 529 -8.60 -15.82 -22.79
CA ARG A 529 -7.77 -14.72 -22.29
C ARG A 529 -8.11 -13.45 -23.04
N GLN A 530 -8.56 -12.43 -22.32
CA GLN A 530 -8.80 -11.10 -22.85
C GLN A 530 -7.74 -10.13 -22.31
N ALA A 531 -7.16 -9.36 -23.22
CA ALA A 531 -6.16 -8.35 -22.90
C ALA A 531 -6.80 -7.00 -22.58
N PHE A 532 -6.16 -6.22 -21.73
CA PHE A 532 -6.53 -4.85 -21.41
C PHE A 532 -5.30 -3.99 -21.09
N ASN A 533 -5.44 -2.69 -21.35
CA ASN A 533 -4.38 -1.72 -21.09
C ASN A 533 -4.31 -1.37 -19.62
N ALA A 534 -3.10 -1.41 -19.06
CA ALA A 534 -2.85 -1.02 -17.67
C ALA A 534 -1.53 -0.26 -17.51
N SER A 535 -1.45 0.54 -16.45
CA SER A 535 -0.21 1.14 -15.97
C SER A 535 0.17 0.50 -14.65
N ILE A 536 1.40 -0.02 -14.55
CA ILE A 536 1.86 -0.79 -13.39
C ILE A 536 3.04 -0.08 -12.75
N ARG A 537 3.11 -0.15 -11.43
CA ARG A 537 4.25 0.29 -10.64
C ARG A 537 4.58 -0.78 -9.61
N THR A 538 5.73 -1.43 -9.76
CA THR A 538 6.20 -2.48 -8.84
C THR A 538 7.33 -1.97 -7.96
N GLN A 539 7.45 -2.54 -6.76
CA GLN A 539 8.69 -2.48 -5.99
C GLN A 539 9.63 -3.59 -6.43
N GLN A 540 10.90 -3.25 -6.62
CA GLN A 540 11.95 -4.21 -6.89
C GLN A 540 13.13 -3.96 -5.95
N TYR A 541 13.91 -5.02 -5.68
CA TYR A 541 15.18 -4.87 -4.99
C TYR A 541 16.16 -4.13 -5.90
N THR A 542 16.55 -2.95 -5.46
CA THR A 542 17.64 -2.19 -6.09
C THR A 542 18.73 -1.96 -5.06
N SER A 543 19.98 -2.10 -5.50
CA SER A 543 21.10 -1.42 -4.85
C SER A 543 21.14 0.02 -5.37
N GLY A 544 21.42 0.98 -4.51
CA GLY A 544 21.45 2.41 -4.83
C GLY A 544 20.76 3.27 -3.78
N HIS A 545 20.76 4.58 -4.01
CA HIS A 545 20.16 5.53 -3.08
C HIS A 545 18.62 5.47 -3.11
N ALA A 546 18.02 5.44 -1.91
CA ALA A 546 16.58 5.57 -1.76
C ALA A 546 16.16 7.04 -1.96
N ASN A 547 16.92 7.97 -1.36
CA ASN A 547 16.70 9.41 -1.45
C ASN A 547 17.81 10.11 -2.23
N ASP A 548 17.50 11.19 -2.94
CA ASP A 548 18.48 11.87 -3.80
C ASP A 548 19.70 12.42 -3.04
N TRP A 549 19.53 12.86 -1.78
CA TRP A 549 20.64 13.35 -0.96
C TRP A 549 21.68 12.27 -0.62
N GLN A 550 21.27 10.99 -0.58
CA GLN A 550 22.18 9.87 -0.30
C GLN A 550 23.19 9.66 -1.43
N ALA A 551 23.00 10.29 -2.60
CA ALA A 551 23.99 10.28 -3.68
C ALA A 551 25.38 10.80 -3.25
N ILE A 552 25.46 11.63 -2.19
CA ILE A 552 26.74 12.08 -1.61
C ILE A 552 27.62 10.89 -1.18
N PHE A 553 27.02 9.77 -0.76
CA PHE A 553 27.74 8.57 -0.35
C PHE A 553 28.51 7.89 -1.50
N TYR A 554 28.19 8.18 -2.77
CA TYR A 554 29.05 7.75 -3.89
C TYR A 554 30.45 8.35 -3.82
N VAL A 555 30.58 9.59 -3.31
CA VAL A 555 31.90 10.23 -3.13
C VAL A 555 32.72 9.46 -2.11
N ILE A 556 32.08 9.07 -0.99
CA ILE A 556 32.73 8.30 0.08
C ILE A 556 33.17 6.92 -0.44
N LEU A 557 32.29 6.18 -1.12
CA LEU A 557 32.65 4.88 -1.72
C LEU A 557 33.76 5.00 -2.75
N SER A 558 33.75 6.07 -3.56
CA SER A 558 34.81 6.35 -4.53
C SER A 558 36.15 6.64 -3.84
N LEU A 559 36.14 7.38 -2.74
CA LEU A 559 37.35 7.66 -1.95
C LEU A 559 37.94 6.39 -1.36
N VAL A 560 37.11 5.52 -0.73
CA VAL A 560 37.56 4.23 -0.20
C VAL A 560 38.20 3.39 -1.31
N PHE A 561 37.54 3.30 -2.47
CA PHE A 561 38.06 2.57 -3.62
C PHE A 561 39.42 3.11 -4.11
N VAL A 562 39.57 4.44 -4.24
CA VAL A 562 40.82 5.07 -4.68
C VAL A 562 41.94 4.87 -3.66
N ILE A 563 41.64 4.98 -2.36
CA ILE A 563 42.61 4.76 -1.28
C ILE A 563 43.11 3.31 -1.30
N ASN A 564 42.20 2.35 -1.42
CA ASN A 564 42.55 0.93 -1.53
C ASN A 564 43.37 0.63 -2.78
N LEU A 565 43.03 1.23 -3.93
CA LEU A 565 43.79 1.08 -5.17
C LEU A 565 45.21 1.69 -5.06
N PHE A 566 45.35 2.81 -4.36
CA PHE A 566 46.65 3.41 -4.07
C PHE A 566 47.51 2.52 -3.17
N CYS A 567 46.94 1.97 -2.10
CA CYS A 567 47.62 1.02 -1.21
C CYS A 567 48.04 -0.26 -1.96
N LEU A 568 47.17 -0.79 -2.81
CA LEU A 568 47.49 -1.94 -3.66
C LEU A 568 48.64 -1.62 -4.63
N GLY A 569 48.59 -0.47 -5.31
CA GLY A 569 49.67 -0.01 -6.18
C GLY A 569 51.00 0.15 -5.43
N TYR A 570 50.97 0.64 -4.20
CA TYR A 570 52.15 0.72 -3.34
C TYR A 570 52.73 -0.66 -3.03
N PHE A 571 51.89 -1.64 -2.66
CA PHE A 571 52.34 -3.01 -2.39
C PHE A 571 52.90 -3.73 -3.63
N VAL A 572 52.31 -3.53 -4.80
CA VAL A 572 52.78 -4.17 -6.05
C VAL A 572 54.09 -3.55 -6.55
N THR A 573 54.26 -2.23 -6.42
CA THR A 573 55.47 -1.53 -6.93
C THR A 573 56.68 -1.64 -5.99
N ARG A 574 56.48 -2.01 -4.73
CA ARG A 574 57.54 -2.13 -3.73
C ARG A 574 57.72 -3.60 -3.33
N SER A 575 58.72 -4.25 -3.91
CA SER A 575 59.11 -5.61 -3.54
C SER A 575 59.78 -5.65 -2.14
N GLY A 576 59.14 -6.35 -1.20
CA GLY A 576 59.62 -6.60 0.16
C GLY A 576 58.81 -5.88 1.23
N LEU A 577 57.95 -6.63 1.94
CA LEU A 577 57.23 -6.15 3.13
C LEU A 577 58.24 -5.95 4.27
N VAL A 578 58.23 -4.77 4.88
CA VAL A 578 59.07 -4.45 6.05
C VAL A 578 58.24 -4.68 7.30
N THR A 579 58.84 -5.11 8.41
CA THR A 579 58.12 -5.20 9.69
C THR A 579 57.56 -3.82 10.06
N ASP A 580 56.26 -3.71 10.30
CA ASP A 580 55.62 -2.44 10.64
C ASP A 580 55.94 -2.05 12.09
N PHE A 581 56.82 -1.06 12.28
CA PHE A 581 57.19 -0.58 13.61
C PHE A 581 56.16 0.37 14.23
N THR A 582 55.07 0.69 13.52
CA THR A 582 53.95 1.48 14.05
C THR A 582 52.92 0.62 14.76
N GLU A 583 53.01 -0.71 14.65
CA GLU A 583 52.22 -1.66 15.42
C GLU A 583 52.59 -1.57 16.92
N PRO A 584 51.63 -1.56 17.86
CA PRO A 584 51.90 -1.33 19.28
C PRO A 584 52.95 -2.27 19.89
N GLN A 585 52.94 -3.54 19.45
CA GLN A 585 53.88 -4.56 19.94
C GLN A 585 55.32 -4.26 19.49
N ASN A 586 55.49 -3.92 18.22
CA ASN A 586 56.78 -3.60 17.63
C ASN A 586 57.29 -2.23 18.13
N LEU A 587 56.40 -1.25 18.28
CA LEU A 587 56.70 0.07 18.80
C LEU A 587 57.16 0.00 20.27
N PHE A 588 56.48 -0.79 21.10
CA PHE A 588 56.86 -1.01 22.50
C PHE A 588 58.24 -1.67 22.61
N ALA A 589 58.49 -2.71 21.81
CA ALA A 589 59.80 -3.36 21.77
C ALA A 589 60.92 -2.39 21.34
N LEU A 590 60.67 -1.51 20.37
CA LEU A 590 61.65 -0.53 19.93
C LEU A 590 61.88 0.59 20.96
N ALA A 591 60.81 1.02 21.65
CA ALA A 591 60.87 2.06 22.68
C ALA A 591 61.66 1.62 23.91
N VAL A 592 61.45 0.40 24.41
CA VAL A 592 62.18 -0.14 25.58
C VAL A 592 63.66 -0.31 25.31
N ASN A 593 64.04 -0.61 24.06
CA ASN A 593 65.43 -0.77 23.65
C ASN A 593 66.11 0.55 23.25
N SER A 594 65.40 1.68 23.30
CA SER A 594 65.94 2.98 22.89
C SER A 594 66.63 3.73 24.04
N PRO A 595 67.74 4.45 23.76
CA PRO A 595 68.43 5.26 24.75
C PRO A 595 67.59 6.48 25.17
N PRO A 596 67.79 7.03 26.40
CA PRO A 596 67.07 8.22 26.84
C PRO A 596 67.39 9.42 25.94
N SER A 597 66.35 10.07 25.42
CA SER A 597 66.45 11.24 24.54
C SER A 597 66.38 12.55 25.35
N GLU A 598 67.21 13.53 24.98
CA GLU A 598 67.12 14.88 25.54
C GLU A 598 65.87 15.64 25.05
N ALA A 599 65.37 15.31 23.86
CA ALA A 599 64.24 15.98 23.24
C ALA A 599 62.88 15.59 23.84
N LEU A 600 62.82 14.51 24.64
CA LEU A 600 61.65 14.10 25.44
C LEU A 600 61.82 14.41 26.94
N LYS A 601 62.85 15.18 27.32
CA LYS A 601 63.15 15.50 28.72
C LYS A 601 62.06 16.41 29.31
N GLY A 602 61.27 15.86 30.25
CA GLY A 602 60.23 16.60 30.97
C GLY A 602 58.80 16.12 30.71
N THR A 603 58.59 15.17 29.79
CA THR A 603 57.27 14.56 29.54
C THR A 603 57.02 13.44 30.54
N CYS A 604 56.58 13.75 31.77
CA CYS A 604 56.21 12.76 32.77
C CYS A 604 54.71 12.84 33.10
N GLY A 605 53.99 11.73 32.97
CA GLY A 605 52.59 11.56 33.39
C GLY A 605 51.51 12.04 32.40
N GLY A 606 51.77 13.12 31.63
CA GLY A 606 50.81 13.67 30.65
C GLY A 606 51.02 13.25 29.19
N GLY A 607 52.11 12.54 28.89
CA GLY A 607 52.50 12.19 27.52
C GLY A 607 53.24 13.34 26.78
N PRO A 608 53.72 13.07 25.56
CA PRO A 608 54.40 14.06 24.71
C PRO A 608 53.41 14.99 24.00
N GLY A 609 53.65 16.30 24.04
CA GLY A 609 52.83 17.33 23.39
C GLY A 609 53.67 18.44 22.73
N GLY A 610 53.03 19.26 21.89
CA GLY A 610 53.65 20.44 21.27
C GLY A 610 54.89 20.13 20.43
N GLU A 611 56.01 20.78 20.74
CA GLU A 611 57.28 20.65 19.99
C GLU A 611 57.83 19.21 19.96
N SER A 612 57.50 18.40 20.96
CA SER A 612 57.93 16.99 21.03
C SER A 612 57.28 16.10 19.96
N LEU A 613 56.15 16.53 19.38
CA LEU A 613 55.44 15.80 18.32
C LEU A 613 56.09 15.95 16.93
N VAL A 614 56.95 16.97 16.75
CA VAL A 614 57.52 17.35 15.45
C VAL A 614 58.95 16.82 15.26
N ILE A 615 59.55 16.26 16.30
CA ILE A 615 60.92 15.73 16.26
C ILE A 615 60.98 14.51 15.32
N PRO A 616 61.90 14.48 14.33
CA PRO A 616 62.07 13.35 13.44
C PRO A 616 62.89 12.22 14.10
N TRP A 617 62.33 11.02 14.11
CA TRP A 617 62.94 9.80 14.65
C TRP A 617 63.35 8.85 13.52
N ARG A 618 64.48 8.17 13.68
CA ARG A 618 64.96 7.11 12.78
C ARG A 618 65.16 5.81 13.53
N VAL A 619 65.05 4.70 12.82
CA VAL A 619 65.34 3.38 13.36
C VAL A 619 66.77 3.02 13.00
N ALA A 620 67.65 3.04 13.99
CA ALA A 620 69.04 2.62 13.87
C ALA A 620 69.19 1.14 14.24
N TYR A 621 70.21 0.51 13.66
CA TYR A 621 70.57 -0.87 13.94
C TYR A 621 71.98 -0.88 14.53
N ALA A 622 72.12 -1.39 15.76
CA ALA A 622 73.41 -1.62 16.39
C ALA A 622 73.92 -3.03 16.02
N PRO A 623 74.92 -3.16 15.12
CA PRO A 623 75.39 -4.48 14.68
C PRO A 623 76.08 -5.27 15.81
N SER A 624 76.58 -4.58 16.83
CA SER A 624 77.27 -5.17 17.99
C SER A 624 76.32 -5.85 18.99
N ALA A 625 75.06 -5.44 19.03
CA ALA A 625 74.08 -5.91 19.99
C ALA A 625 72.80 -6.46 19.34
N ASN A 626 72.80 -6.61 18.00
CA ASN A 626 71.74 -7.19 17.18
C ASN A 626 70.32 -6.72 17.55
N HIS A 627 70.15 -5.42 17.83
CA HIS A 627 68.85 -4.83 18.14
C HIS A 627 68.65 -3.49 17.42
N TYR A 628 67.37 -3.15 17.24
CA TYR A 628 66.91 -1.90 16.65
C TYR A 628 66.48 -0.93 17.75
N PHE A 629 66.78 0.36 17.56
CA PHE A 629 66.43 1.41 18.52
C PHE A 629 66.10 2.73 17.80
N PHE A 630 65.38 3.62 18.48
CA PHE A 630 65.12 4.97 17.98
C PHE A 630 66.33 5.88 18.21
N GLU A 631 66.71 6.62 17.16
CA GLU A 631 67.67 7.72 17.24
C GLU A 631 67.02 9.03 16.73
N GLU A 632 67.42 10.17 17.28
CA GLU A 632 67.02 11.49 16.78
C GLU A 632 67.69 11.74 15.41
N ALA A 633 66.92 12.10 14.39
CA ALA A 633 67.49 12.41 13.09
C ALA A 633 68.12 13.83 13.11
N GLU A 634 69.41 13.94 12.83
CA GLU A 634 70.10 15.24 12.76
C GLU A 634 69.36 16.21 11.80
N ARG A 635 68.93 17.35 12.35
CA ARG A 635 68.33 18.45 11.59
C ARG A 635 69.41 19.02 10.67
N LYS A 636 69.28 18.88 9.34
CA LYS A 636 70.18 19.58 8.40
C LYS A 636 69.96 21.10 8.52
N GLY A 637 70.72 21.74 9.41
CA GLY A 637 70.84 23.20 9.48
C GLY A 637 71.13 23.74 10.88
N LYS A 638 72.41 24.14 11.09
CA LYS A 638 73.00 24.91 12.22
C LYS A 638 73.04 24.13 13.56
N THR A 639 74.18 23.82 14.18
CA THR A 639 75.37 24.64 14.44
C THR A 639 76.56 23.73 14.82
N LYS A 640 77.78 24.16 14.50
CA LYS A 640 79.06 23.55 14.96
C LYS A 640 79.28 23.81 16.47
N ALA A 641 80.11 22.93 17.05
CA ALA A 641 80.70 22.96 18.41
C ALA A 641 79.77 22.39 19.50
N ALA A 642 80.19 21.52 20.42
CA ALA A 642 81.52 21.09 20.82
C ALA A 642 81.49 19.61 21.22
N ARG A 643 82.52 18.87 20.80
CA ARG A 643 82.85 17.56 21.33
C ARG A 643 83.68 17.81 22.59
N SER A 644 83.13 17.52 23.75
CA SER A 644 83.91 17.36 24.99
C SER A 644 83.52 16.03 25.62
N GLU A 645 84.49 15.12 25.65
CA GLU A 645 84.55 13.99 26.58
C GLU A 645 84.20 14.46 27.99
N VAL A 646 83.35 13.71 28.69
CA VAL A 646 83.29 13.77 30.15
C VAL A 646 83.53 12.37 30.69
N GLU A 647 84.70 12.28 31.28
CA GLU A 647 85.29 11.22 32.07
C GLU A 647 84.47 10.96 33.35
N PHE A 648 84.39 9.69 33.73
CA PHE A 648 83.71 9.18 34.91
C PHE A 648 84.52 9.54 36.18
N SER A 649 83.90 10.22 37.15
CA SER A 649 84.50 10.42 38.48
C SER A 649 83.46 10.39 39.60
N ASP A 650 83.75 9.58 40.61
CA ASP A 650 82.94 9.18 41.74
C ASP A 650 83.10 10.10 42.98
N ARG A 651 82.04 10.12 43.82
CA ARG A 651 81.90 10.52 45.25
C ARG A 651 81.68 12.02 45.59
N VAL A 652 80.61 12.32 46.35
CA VAL A 652 80.52 12.36 47.85
C VAL A 652 79.15 12.91 48.31
N HIS A 653 78.37 12.04 48.99
CA HIS A 653 77.49 12.18 50.18
C HIS A 653 76.44 13.30 50.44
N PRO A 654 75.43 13.02 51.31
CA PRO A 654 74.07 13.57 51.28
C PRO A 654 73.78 14.60 52.38
N LYS A 655 72.72 15.41 52.22
CA LYS A 655 72.02 16.09 53.34
C LYS A 655 70.50 16.17 53.15
N SER A 656 69.83 15.34 53.95
CA SER A 656 68.61 15.53 54.75
C SER A 656 67.58 16.64 54.47
N VAL A 657 66.33 16.17 54.36
CA VAL A 657 65.11 16.52 55.13
C VAL A 657 64.49 17.92 55.01
N GLY A 658 63.21 17.91 54.61
CA GLY A 658 62.25 18.99 54.81
C GLY A 658 60.84 18.55 54.40
N THR A 659 60.17 17.78 55.27
CA THR A 659 58.74 17.44 55.21
C THR A 659 57.86 18.69 55.25
N ASN A 660 56.78 18.72 54.47
CA ASN A 660 55.49 19.23 54.93
C ASN A 660 54.35 18.69 54.06
N GLU A 661 53.66 17.70 54.60
CA GLU A 661 52.28 17.37 54.27
C GLU A 661 51.38 18.58 54.52
N LYS A 662 50.45 18.86 53.59
CA LYS A 662 49.07 19.25 53.94
C LYS A 662 48.10 18.74 52.88
N ASN A 663 47.36 17.71 53.29
CA ASN A 663 46.10 17.24 52.72
C ASN A 663 45.08 18.38 52.60
N TRP A 664 44.35 18.42 51.48
CA TRP A 664 42.92 18.74 51.43
C TRP A 664 42.21 17.82 50.42
N ARG A 665 41.52 16.81 50.95
CA ARG A 665 40.27 16.24 50.41
C ARG A 665 39.14 17.23 50.73
N VAL A 666 37.96 17.28 50.13
CA VAL A 666 37.21 16.65 49.01
C VAL A 666 35.99 17.58 48.87
N ASP A 667 35.35 17.70 47.70
CA ASP A 667 33.88 17.72 47.68
C ASP A 667 33.30 17.30 46.32
N PHE A 668 32.41 16.31 46.42
CA PHE A 668 31.49 15.82 45.41
C PHE A 668 30.24 16.72 45.44
N MET A 669 29.78 17.22 44.29
CA MET A 669 28.37 17.57 44.13
C MET A 669 27.85 17.23 42.73
N TYR A 670 26.74 16.50 42.74
CA TYR A 670 25.82 16.22 41.65
C TYR A 670 25.24 17.51 41.05
N GLY A 671 25.01 17.50 39.73
CA GLY A 671 24.28 18.55 39.03
C GLY A 671 24.06 18.25 37.55
N LEU A 672 23.40 17.13 37.23
CA LEU A 672 22.90 16.88 35.87
C LEU A 672 21.56 17.61 35.70
N HIS A 673 21.55 18.68 34.92
CA HIS A 673 20.33 19.22 34.32
C HIS A 673 20.27 18.78 32.85
N LEU A 674 19.34 17.85 32.57
CA LEU A 674 18.71 17.74 31.26
C LEU A 674 17.99 19.05 30.93
N ILE A 675 18.07 19.51 29.68
CA ILE A 675 16.96 20.08 28.89
C ILE A 675 17.33 20.01 27.38
N PRO A 676 16.34 19.77 26.50
CA PRO A 676 16.52 19.26 25.14
C PRO A 676 16.36 20.36 24.07
N LEU A 677 16.93 20.15 22.88
CA LEU A 677 16.64 20.90 21.65
C LEU A 677 16.70 19.88 20.51
N LEU A 678 15.52 19.46 20.02
CA LEU A 678 14.86 19.87 18.77
C LEU A 678 15.28 19.01 17.58
#